data_AF-A0A221K9A6-F1
#
_entry.id   AF-A0A221K9A6-F1
#
_cell.length_a   1.000
_cell.length_b   1.000
_cell.length_c   1.000
_cell.angle_alpha   90.00
_cell.angle_beta   90.00
_cell.angle_gamma   90.00
#
_symmetry.space_group_name_H-M   'P 1'
#
loop_
_entity.id
_entity.type
_entity.pdbx_description
1 polymer ?
#
loop_
_entity_poly.entity_id
_entity_poly.type
_entity_poly.pdbx_seq_one_letter_code
_entity_poly.pdbx_strand_id
1 'polypeptide(L)'
;MNNFPRPSEIMRHNRPYLFSDSKTEGVYILAKSELSHHLESLTQRNQHQDFEIFARKLCEREICPNLRPQTGPEGGGDGKVDTETYSVAREISDRWFQGLPGSGAERWGFAFSAKEKWAPKVRSDVQGIVDTGRSYDRIIFVTSRAARSKDRLRVEDELVKKFNVPVTIHDRSWIIDRVFEHDHKDLAYEYLKAGQYDESKMVVGPRDFERRKTLDALEERIAKGGQNGGEITQRVVDALEAAQLSRMLERPRIETVGRFDRAIKLAKKHGTRRQKMQAIYEGAWTDLWWFDEIDAINESYEEIEALAFEENHADDISKLSNLYTVLTARVMQGWEGAEELEIEARGERLRVKVQEISADASRPNNALYGKALGHLLELSSASVKTDVESLDAVWNGLSDVIDQAHGLGEFPAEMIDQVIDALQPFAPASDAFDALVLKLAEFMGERAKEGKAGKILFRRGEQRLEAEEPIEAIRWLGKASIYFMKEEYAEEQFETLYCLSVAYRGAGLLWAARATSLSALVRMVILSDGTDGPRPELVPSASLLAMISIQLGRFVDALNVILWLNSLHEVLPLSDEGREGLRNKLLEFDRLLMCQIVNLEADDLRALSTVPDMLEKLRLFSARMALILLLGHAESLEQDGSIPEEGSIDELKELAELAAVQPAARDLPKRLLMYQNREFEASVILLGVKVKFTADASVFGHLLCEAHIGALEGFLATSIETGMLAHASELSVSVEICEDLGEPDIIFDPGSMMLTVKWPVELDVRDVAHHQTLCDHLIDFCARVIDAIAVVNPDKDNGFMSQLVDEFVIQRSISFSNACIGNHRLFGTHASTIAGLQFLSEREYQLKSDAPTVIRGAFLDERRGEDEGFTDPEKIVQSHRGYVVESIINLHLWDRAGWNGIMFAGYGPAYPPMLALIFRDEQTACSIFSGWRDKFGSRDKEDAIRIALLRGVDAQHPSHYRASISKNFDPKKDGLDPSKKFMQASRMLTMTPPNSNNLDTFLSDFEEKQCFILAPAVLGPEGEPQFFTDLSILKRMLYVREAWEVGVHDQDGMALRSDDNILVPDGIENPPCFELMELKKRLREAR
;
A
#
# COMPACT_ATOMS: atom_id res chain seq x y z
N MET A 1 1.16 -17.36 -53.90
CA MET A 1 1.34 -16.30 -52.90
C MET A 1 0.39 -16.64 -51.77
N ASN A 2 0.89 -17.06 -50.62
CA ASN A 2 0.04 -17.21 -49.44
C ASN A 2 -0.46 -15.81 -49.09
N ASN A 3 -1.78 -15.60 -49.09
CA ASN A 3 -2.37 -14.37 -48.58
C ASN A 3 -2.16 -14.36 -47.08
N PHE A 4 -1.04 -13.79 -46.63
CA PHE A 4 -0.87 -13.48 -45.21
C PHE A 4 -1.95 -12.46 -44.81
N PRO A 5 -2.66 -12.68 -43.70
CA PRO A 5 -3.68 -11.75 -43.22
C PRO A 5 -3.08 -10.37 -42.95
N ARG A 6 -3.90 -9.32 -43.09
CA ARG A 6 -3.47 -7.94 -42.81
C ARG A 6 -3.11 -7.78 -41.33
N PRO A 7 -2.19 -6.87 -40.96
CA PRO A 7 -1.88 -6.59 -39.55
C PRO A 7 -3.13 -6.42 -38.67
N SER A 8 -4.11 -5.65 -39.14
CA SER A 8 -5.38 -5.44 -38.45
C SER A 8 -6.21 -6.71 -38.24
N GLU A 9 -6.19 -7.64 -39.18
CA GLU A 9 -6.85 -8.95 -39.07
C GLU A 9 -6.15 -9.84 -38.05
N ILE A 10 -4.81 -9.84 -38.04
CA ILE A 10 -3.99 -10.59 -37.08
C ILE A 10 -4.27 -10.09 -35.65
N MET A 11 -4.20 -8.77 -35.45
CA MET A 11 -4.43 -8.17 -34.13
C MET A 11 -5.85 -8.41 -33.64
N ARG A 12 -6.85 -8.32 -34.53
CA ARG A 12 -8.25 -8.62 -34.19
C ARG A 12 -8.46 -10.08 -33.81
N HIS A 13 -7.78 -11.00 -34.49
CA HIS A 13 -7.86 -12.42 -34.17
C HIS A 13 -7.20 -12.75 -32.83
N ASN A 14 -5.99 -12.23 -32.59
CA ASN A 14 -5.20 -12.55 -31.39
C ASN A 14 -5.68 -11.80 -30.16
N ARG A 15 -6.15 -10.55 -30.32
CA ARG A 15 -6.58 -9.67 -29.23
C ARG A 15 -7.95 -9.03 -29.54
N PRO A 16 -9.03 -9.82 -29.70
CA PRO A 16 -10.35 -9.32 -30.07
C PRO A 16 -10.91 -8.32 -29.05
N TYR A 17 -10.46 -8.40 -27.81
CA TYR A 17 -10.86 -7.48 -26.74
C TYR A 17 -10.38 -6.03 -26.95
N LEU A 18 -9.41 -5.78 -27.83
CA LEU A 18 -8.95 -4.43 -28.19
C LEU A 18 -9.83 -3.74 -29.25
N PHE A 19 -10.76 -4.48 -29.87
CA PHE A 19 -11.66 -3.98 -30.92
C PHE A 19 -13.09 -3.81 -30.40
N SER A 20 -13.96 -3.29 -31.26
CA SER A 20 -15.37 -3.03 -30.95
C SER A 20 -16.10 -4.36 -30.71
N ASP A 21 -16.88 -4.43 -29.64
CA ASP A 21 -17.79 -5.56 -29.36
C ASP A 21 -19.23 -5.31 -29.84
N SER A 22 -19.48 -4.16 -30.47
CA SER A 22 -20.77 -3.80 -31.09
C SER A 22 -21.01 -4.57 -32.40
N LYS A 23 -22.27 -4.92 -32.68
CA LYS A 23 -22.68 -5.64 -33.89
C LYS A 23 -23.79 -4.90 -34.62
N THR A 24 -23.90 -5.09 -35.93
CA THR A 24 -25.01 -4.56 -36.72
C THR A 24 -26.10 -5.63 -36.85
N GLU A 25 -27.32 -5.36 -36.38
CA GLU A 25 -28.49 -6.24 -36.54
C GLU A 25 -29.63 -5.50 -37.26
N GLY A 26 -30.34 -6.19 -38.16
CA GLY A 26 -31.48 -5.60 -38.89
C GLY A 26 -32.75 -5.54 -38.04
N VAL A 27 -33.45 -4.40 -38.01
CA VAL A 27 -34.65 -4.18 -37.18
C VAL A 27 -35.84 -3.65 -37.98
N TYR A 28 -37.03 -4.22 -37.72
CA TYR A 28 -38.30 -3.74 -38.26
C TYR A 28 -38.82 -2.53 -37.48
N ILE A 29 -38.92 -1.38 -38.17
CA ILE A 29 -39.42 -0.11 -37.65
C ILE A 29 -40.90 0.03 -38.04
N LEU A 30 -41.79 -0.07 -37.04
CA LEU A 30 -43.23 0.12 -37.21
C LEU A 30 -43.82 0.66 -35.91
N ALA A 31 -44.57 1.76 -35.96
CA ALA A 31 -45.24 2.34 -34.78
C ALA A 31 -46.67 1.80 -34.58
N LYS A 32 -47.15 1.70 -33.32
CA LYS A 32 -48.53 1.26 -33.02
C LYS A 32 -49.59 2.13 -33.71
N SER A 33 -49.37 3.45 -33.76
CA SER A 33 -50.25 4.41 -34.44
C SER A 33 -50.27 4.23 -35.96
N GLU A 34 -49.10 3.97 -36.55
CA GLU A 34 -48.93 3.70 -37.97
C GLU A 34 -49.69 2.44 -38.39
N LEU A 35 -49.48 1.32 -37.68
CA LEU A 35 -50.21 0.07 -37.96
C LEU A 35 -51.73 0.24 -37.77
N SER A 36 -52.15 0.96 -36.73
CA SER A 36 -53.57 1.22 -36.47
C SER A 36 -54.26 1.99 -37.60
N HIS A 37 -53.59 3.02 -38.13
CA HIS A 37 -54.06 3.79 -39.29
C HIS A 37 -54.01 2.96 -40.58
N HIS A 38 -52.98 2.13 -40.73
CA HIS A 38 -52.83 1.20 -41.84
C HIS A 38 -54.03 0.23 -41.89
N LEU A 39 -54.36 -0.43 -40.78
CA LEU A 39 -55.51 -1.35 -40.67
C LEU A 39 -56.87 -0.67 -40.92
N GLU A 40 -56.99 0.63 -40.62
CA GLU A 40 -58.22 1.40 -40.81
C GLU A 40 -58.47 1.82 -42.26
N SER A 41 -57.39 2.03 -43.03
CA SER A 41 -57.43 2.50 -44.42
C SER A 41 -57.36 1.39 -45.47
N LEU A 42 -57.32 0.11 -45.09
CA LEU A 42 -57.18 -1.04 -46.00
C LEU A 42 -58.21 -1.07 -47.13
N THR A 43 -59.47 -0.74 -46.85
CA THR A 43 -60.56 -0.64 -47.85
C THR A 43 -60.32 0.45 -48.87
N GLN A 44 -59.74 1.57 -48.45
CA GLN A 44 -59.46 2.72 -49.32
C GLN A 44 -58.26 2.44 -50.22
N ARG A 45 -57.34 1.57 -49.78
CA ARG A 45 -56.10 1.20 -50.48
C ARG A 45 -56.21 -0.09 -51.30
N ASN A 46 -57.40 -0.70 -51.35
CA ASN A 46 -57.67 -1.96 -52.06
C ASN A 46 -56.79 -3.15 -51.59
N GLN A 47 -56.37 -3.14 -50.32
CA GLN A 47 -55.45 -4.13 -49.72
C GLN A 47 -56.18 -5.22 -48.93
N HIS A 48 -57.34 -5.67 -49.44
CA HIS A 48 -58.14 -6.69 -48.78
C HIS A 48 -57.45 -8.05 -48.76
N GLN A 49 -56.87 -8.42 -49.90
CA GLN A 49 -56.15 -9.67 -50.05
C GLN A 49 -54.87 -9.69 -49.19
N ASP A 50 -54.13 -8.58 -49.14
CA ASP A 50 -52.95 -8.43 -48.28
C ASP A 50 -53.32 -8.64 -46.80
N PHE A 51 -54.46 -8.08 -46.36
CA PHE A 51 -54.96 -8.25 -45.00
C PHE A 51 -55.39 -9.70 -44.70
N GLU A 52 -56.02 -10.38 -45.65
CA GLU A 52 -56.40 -11.79 -45.49
C GLU A 52 -55.16 -12.70 -45.36
N ILE A 53 -54.12 -12.44 -46.18
CA ILE A 53 -52.85 -13.16 -46.10
C ILE A 53 -52.15 -12.89 -44.77
N PHE A 54 -52.06 -11.61 -44.36
CA PHE A 54 -51.49 -11.20 -43.08
C PHE A 54 -52.24 -11.81 -41.89
N ALA A 55 -53.57 -11.72 -41.87
CA ALA A 55 -54.40 -12.26 -40.79
C ALA A 55 -54.25 -13.78 -40.70
N ARG A 56 -54.18 -14.49 -41.84
CA ARG A 56 -53.89 -15.92 -41.87
C ARG A 56 -52.51 -16.23 -41.30
N LYS A 57 -51.46 -15.52 -41.73
CA LYS A 57 -50.08 -15.73 -41.24
C LYS A 57 -49.94 -15.44 -39.75
N LEU A 58 -50.64 -14.41 -39.26
CA LEU A 58 -50.72 -14.10 -37.84
C LEU A 58 -51.45 -15.22 -37.07
N CYS A 59 -52.53 -15.76 -37.61
CA CYS A 59 -53.23 -16.91 -37.02
C CYS A 59 -52.40 -18.21 -37.09
N GLU A 60 -51.60 -18.42 -38.14
CA GLU A 60 -50.68 -19.56 -38.25
C GLU A 60 -49.65 -19.56 -37.11
N ARG A 61 -49.21 -18.38 -36.68
CA ARG A 61 -48.21 -18.22 -35.61
C ARG A 61 -48.82 -18.24 -34.21
N GLU A 62 -49.96 -17.58 -34.01
CA GLU A 62 -50.57 -17.36 -32.69
C GLU A 62 -51.65 -18.38 -32.31
N ILE A 63 -52.43 -18.86 -33.29
CA ILE A 63 -53.65 -19.62 -33.04
C ILE A 63 -53.45 -21.10 -33.39
N CYS A 64 -53.09 -21.40 -34.64
CA CYS A 64 -52.83 -22.77 -35.09
C CYS A 64 -52.05 -22.81 -36.42
N PRO A 65 -50.95 -23.57 -36.52
CA PRO A 65 -50.07 -23.57 -37.69
C PRO A 65 -50.58 -24.37 -38.90
N ASN A 66 -51.72 -25.07 -38.79
CA ASN A 66 -52.28 -25.96 -39.82
C ASN A 66 -53.43 -25.34 -40.64
N LEU A 67 -53.31 -24.07 -41.06
CA LEU A 67 -54.30 -23.41 -41.91
C LEU A 67 -54.08 -23.73 -43.40
N ARG A 68 -55.16 -24.02 -44.14
CA ARG A 68 -55.09 -24.27 -45.58
C ARG A 68 -54.93 -22.97 -46.39
N PRO A 69 -53.94 -22.85 -47.28
CA PRO A 69 -53.92 -21.78 -48.28
C PRO A 69 -55.13 -21.91 -49.22
N GLN A 70 -55.73 -20.79 -49.61
CA GLN A 70 -56.77 -20.78 -50.62
C GLN A 70 -56.16 -21.04 -52.00
N THR A 71 -56.39 -22.22 -52.58
CA THR A 71 -55.90 -22.59 -53.92
C THR A 71 -57.07 -22.88 -54.85
N GLY A 72 -57.43 -21.91 -55.70
CA GLY A 72 -58.41 -22.05 -56.80
C GLY A 72 -58.75 -20.68 -57.45
N PRO A 73 -59.12 -20.62 -58.74
CA PRO A 73 -59.51 -19.37 -59.41
C PRO A 73 -60.83 -18.81 -58.86
N GLU A 74 -60.87 -17.50 -58.60
CA GLU A 74 -62.05 -16.79 -58.08
C GLU A 74 -63.23 -16.87 -59.08
N GLY A 75 -64.24 -17.68 -58.76
CA GLY A 75 -65.43 -17.82 -59.60
C GLY A 75 -66.08 -19.21 -59.64
N GLY A 76 -65.56 -20.21 -58.91
CA GLY A 76 -66.19 -21.53 -58.73
C GLY A 76 -66.82 -21.65 -57.36
N GLY A 77 -68.15 -21.72 -57.30
CA GLY A 77 -68.90 -21.79 -56.03
C GLY A 77 -68.76 -23.14 -55.33
N ASP A 78 -67.95 -23.20 -54.26
CA ASP A 78 -68.18 -24.10 -53.10
C ASP A 78 -67.35 -23.77 -51.84
N GLY A 79 -66.60 -22.66 -51.83
CA GLY A 79 -65.78 -22.23 -50.68
C GLY A 79 -66.37 -21.01 -49.99
N LYS A 80 -67.40 -21.16 -49.14
CA LYS A 80 -67.94 -20.06 -48.31
C LYS A 80 -67.13 -19.80 -47.02
N VAL A 81 -65.85 -20.22 -47.00
CA VAL A 81 -64.91 -20.13 -45.85
C VAL A 81 -63.57 -19.64 -46.38
N ASP A 82 -62.95 -18.65 -45.72
CA ASP A 82 -61.71 -18.01 -46.22
C ASP A 82 -60.49 -18.93 -45.99
N THR A 83 -60.41 -19.60 -44.84
CA THR A 83 -59.49 -20.73 -44.62
C THR A 83 -60.03 -21.67 -43.54
N GLU A 84 -59.54 -22.91 -43.50
CA GLU A 84 -59.90 -23.90 -42.48
C GLU A 84 -58.67 -24.69 -42.06
N THR A 85 -58.71 -25.27 -40.86
CA THR A 85 -57.65 -26.19 -40.42
C THR A 85 -57.69 -27.49 -41.23
N TYR A 86 -56.52 -28.10 -41.44
CA TYR A 86 -56.42 -29.48 -41.89
C TYR A 86 -55.93 -30.38 -40.77
N SER A 87 -56.52 -31.58 -40.67
CA SER A 87 -56.16 -32.55 -39.63
C SER A 87 -54.70 -32.98 -39.79
N VAL A 88 -53.97 -32.99 -38.68
CA VAL A 88 -52.58 -33.47 -38.60
C VAL A 88 -52.48 -34.57 -37.55
N ALA A 89 -51.50 -35.46 -37.69
CA ALA A 89 -51.24 -36.47 -36.69
C ALA A 89 -50.90 -35.83 -35.33
N ARG A 90 -51.37 -36.43 -34.23
CA ARG A 90 -51.18 -35.90 -32.87
C ARG A 90 -49.70 -35.66 -32.52
N GLU A 91 -48.83 -36.54 -33.00
CA GLU A 91 -47.36 -36.45 -32.82
C GLU A 91 -46.75 -35.20 -33.47
N ILE A 92 -47.40 -34.64 -34.50
CA ILE A 92 -46.99 -33.40 -35.17
C ILE A 92 -47.52 -32.20 -34.39
N SER A 93 -48.78 -32.24 -33.94
CA SER A 93 -49.34 -31.15 -33.13
C SER A 93 -48.71 -31.02 -31.75
N ASP A 94 -48.26 -32.12 -31.14
CA ASP A 94 -47.57 -32.12 -29.83
C ASP A 94 -46.20 -31.41 -29.87
N ARG A 95 -45.65 -31.17 -31.06
CA ARG A 95 -44.38 -30.47 -31.28
C ARG A 95 -44.54 -28.97 -31.53
N TRP A 96 -45.76 -28.47 -31.62
CA TRP A 96 -45.99 -27.05 -31.87
C TRP A 96 -45.69 -26.23 -30.61
N PHE A 97 -44.71 -25.34 -30.73
CA PHE A 97 -44.24 -24.48 -29.64
C PHE A 97 -45.23 -23.35 -29.31
N GLN A 98 -46.09 -22.97 -30.26
CA GLN A 98 -47.08 -21.90 -30.16
C GLN A 98 -48.42 -22.37 -30.78
N GLY A 99 -49.55 -21.95 -30.21
CA GLY A 99 -50.90 -22.28 -30.65
C GLY A 99 -51.84 -22.79 -29.54
N LEU A 100 -53.14 -22.83 -29.81
CA LEU A 100 -54.17 -23.29 -28.87
C LEU A 100 -54.19 -24.85 -28.76
N PRO A 101 -54.41 -25.42 -27.55
CA PRO A 101 -54.51 -26.86 -27.36
C PRO A 101 -55.66 -27.47 -28.18
N GLY A 102 -55.40 -28.59 -28.87
CA GLY A 102 -56.42 -29.32 -29.65
C GLY A 102 -56.52 -28.97 -31.14
N SER A 103 -55.80 -27.93 -31.60
CA SER A 103 -55.81 -27.43 -32.98
C SER A 103 -55.38 -28.43 -34.07
N GLY A 104 -54.70 -29.53 -33.70
CA GLY A 104 -54.31 -30.60 -34.62
C GLY A 104 -55.42 -31.58 -35.01
N ALA A 105 -56.43 -31.77 -34.13
CA ALA A 105 -57.50 -32.76 -34.30
C ALA A 105 -58.87 -32.11 -34.62
N GLU A 106 -59.10 -30.88 -34.17
CA GLU A 106 -60.34 -30.13 -34.39
C GLU A 106 -60.38 -29.44 -35.76
N ARG A 107 -61.59 -29.32 -36.33
CA ARG A 107 -61.83 -28.61 -37.59
C ARG A 107 -62.33 -27.20 -37.30
N TRP A 108 -61.50 -26.20 -37.58
CA TRP A 108 -61.82 -24.79 -37.35
C TRP A 108 -62.03 -24.04 -38.66
N GLY A 109 -63.05 -23.19 -38.70
CA GLY A 109 -63.31 -22.28 -39.82
C GLY A 109 -62.78 -20.88 -39.52
N PHE A 110 -62.18 -20.24 -40.51
CA PHE A 110 -61.67 -18.87 -40.38
C PHE A 110 -62.32 -17.97 -41.41
N ALA A 111 -62.64 -16.75 -40.98
CA ALA A 111 -63.06 -15.67 -41.86
C ALA A 111 -62.35 -14.37 -41.49
N PHE A 112 -62.00 -13.57 -42.49
CA PHE A 112 -61.21 -12.36 -42.34
C PHE A 112 -61.92 -11.19 -43.00
N SER A 113 -61.97 -10.03 -42.33
CA SER A 113 -62.62 -8.86 -42.95
C SER A 113 -62.06 -7.51 -42.55
N ALA A 114 -61.82 -6.68 -43.55
CA ALA A 114 -61.50 -5.26 -43.39
C ALA A 114 -62.71 -4.32 -43.53
N LYS A 115 -63.94 -4.85 -43.74
CA LYS A 115 -65.16 -4.03 -43.91
C LYS A 115 -65.47 -3.21 -42.65
N GLU A 116 -65.84 -1.95 -42.85
CA GLU A 116 -66.17 -1.02 -41.76
C GLU A 116 -67.33 -1.54 -40.88
N LYS A 117 -68.39 -2.05 -41.50
CA LYS A 117 -69.50 -2.73 -40.81
C LYS A 117 -69.16 -4.20 -40.54
N TRP A 118 -68.29 -4.45 -39.58
CA TRP A 118 -67.84 -5.81 -39.23
C TRP A 118 -68.98 -6.70 -38.70
N ALA A 119 -69.88 -6.19 -37.86
CA ALA A 119 -70.89 -7.02 -37.20
C ALA A 119 -71.93 -7.67 -38.14
N PRO A 120 -72.46 -7.00 -39.19
CA PRO A 120 -73.25 -7.68 -40.23
C PRO A 120 -72.43 -8.68 -41.06
N LYS A 121 -71.15 -8.38 -41.30
CA LYS A 121 -70.25 -9.23 -42.10
C LYS A 121 -69.92 -10.53 -41.38
N VAL A 122 -69.58 -10.49 -40.08
CA VAL A 122 -69.42 -11.70 -39.24
C VAL A 122 -70.66 -12.58 -39.32
N ARG A 123 -71.87 -12.01 -39.17
CA ARG A 123 -73.10 -12.80 -39.24
C ARG A 123 -73.29 -13.49 -40.58
N SER A 124 -72.98 -12.78 -41.68
CA SER A 124 -73.06 -13.33 -43.03
C SER A 124 -72.03 -14.43 -43.27
N ASP A 125 -70.79 -14.23 -42.81
CA ASP A 125 -69.70 -15.16 -43.06
C ASP A 125 -69.82 -16.41 -42.18
N VAL A 126 -70.17 -16.26 -40.91
CA VAL A 126 -70.46 -17.40 -40.02
C VAL A 126 -71.65 -18.21 -40.54
N GLN A 127 -72.73 -17.56 -40.98
CA GLN A 127 -73.85 -18.25 -41.64
C GLN A 127 -73.36 -18.99 -42.90
N GLY A 128 -72.52 -18.34 -43.73
CA GLY A 128 -71.93 -18.96 -44.92
C GLY A 128 -71.07 -20.19 -44.61
N ILE A 129 -70.26 -20.13 -43.56
CA ILE A 129 -69.42 -21.23 -43.07
C ILE A 129 -70.30 -22.40 -42.60
N VAL A 130 -71.34 -22.13 -41.81
CA VAL A 130 -72.26 -23.16 -41.30
C VAL A 130 -73.09 -23.79 -42.44
N ASP A 131 -73.56 -22.97 -43.39
CA ASP A 131 -74.34 -23.41 -44.55
C ASP A 131 -73.55 -24.32 -45.52
N THR A 132 -72.23 -24.45 -45.36
CA THR A 132 -71.43 -25.40 -46.14
C THR A 132 -71.69 -26.86 -45.76
N GLY A 133 -72.38 -27.12 -44.64
CA GLY A 133 -72.65 -28.47 -44.13
C GLY A 133 -71.43 -29.17 -43.53
N ARG A 134 -70.30 -28.48 -43.38
CA ARG A 134 -69.07 -29.00 -42.75
C ARG A 134 -69.19 -28.85 -41.22
N SER A 135 -68.90 -29.93 -40.47
CA SER A 135 -68.90 -29.88 -39.00
C SER A 135 -67.64 -29.17 -38.48
N TYR A 136 -67.77 -27.92 -38.05
CA TYR A 136 -66.71 -27.14 -37.42
C TYR A 136 -66.84 -27.14 -35.90
N ASP A 137 -65.74 -27.35 -35.20
CA ASP A 137 -65.67 -27.32 -33.73
C ASP A 137 -65.57 -25.89 -33.19
N ARG A 138 -65.05 -24.96 -34.00
CA ARG A 138 -64.93 -23.53 -33.68
C ARG A 138 -64.82 -22.69 -34.96
N ILE A 139 -65.27 -21.44 -34.88
CA ILE A 139 -65.07 -20.44 -35.94
C ILE A 139 -64.32 -19.24 -35.38
N ILE A 140 -63.25 -18.83 -36.06
CA ILE A 140 -62.46 -17.64 -35.73
C ILE A 140 -62.71 -16.57 -36.79
N PHE A 141 -63.05 -15.37 -36.36
CA PHE A 141 -63.21 -14.21 -37.24
C PHE A 141 -62.20 -13.12 -36.89
N VAL A 142 -61.38 -12.68 -37.84
CA VAL A 142 -60.42 -11.58 -37.60
C VAL A 142 -60.84 -10.34 -38.39
N THR A 143 -60.90 -9.20 -37.72
CA THR A 143 -61.23 -7.92 -38.37
C THR A 143 -60.21 -6.83 -38.13
N SER A 144 -59.97 -6.02 -39.17
CA SER A 144 -59.11 -4.84 -39.08
C SER A 144 -59.75 -3.67 -38.33
N ARG A 145 -61.03 -3.77 -37.95
CA ARG A 145 -61.78 -2.73 -37.24
C ARG A 145 -61.73 -2.95 -35.73
N ALA A 146 -61.79 -1.86 -34.97
CA ALA A 146 -61.94 -1.96 -33.52
C ALA A 146 -63.38 -2.36 -33.17
N ALA A 147 -63.54 -3.35 -32.30
CA ALA A 147 -64.84 -3.80 -31.83
C ALA A 147 -64.99 -3.48 -30.33
N ARG A 148 -66.04 -2.75 -29.95
CA ARG A 148 -66.33 -2.53 -28.52
C ARG A 148 -66.57 -3.89 -27.87
N SER A 149 -65.91 -4.17 -26.74
CA SER A 149 -65.96 -5.49 -26.09
C SER A 149 -67.39 -5.98 -25.82
N LYS A 150 -68.30 -5.08 -25.45
CA LYS A 150 -69.74 -5.38 -25.26
C LYS A 150 -70.43 -5.84 -26.54
N ASP A 151 -70.13 -5.21 -27.68
CA ASP A 151 -70.73 -5.57 -28.97
C ASP A 151 -70.14 -6.86 -29.52
N ARG A 152 -68.83 -7.08 -29.32
CA ARG A 152 -68.14 -8.32 -29.69
C ARG A 152 -68.73 -9.54 -28.97
N LEU A 153 -68.74 -9.52 -27.64
CA LEU A 153 -69.27 -10.61 -26.82
C LEU A 153 -70.76 -10.88 -27.12
N ARG A 154 -71.55 -9.82 -27.32
CA ARG A 154 -72.97 -9.96 -27.70
C ARG A 154 -73.13 -10.69 -29.03
N VAL A 155 -72.31 -10.38 -30.04
CA VAL A 155 -72.36 -11.01 -31.36
C VAL A 155 -71.85 -12.44 -31.30
N GLU A 156 -70.79 -12.72 -30.53
CA GLU A 156 -70.31 -14.09 -30.27
C GLU A 156 -71.41 -14.94 -29.62
N ASP A 157 -72.01 -14.49 -28.51
CA ASP A 157 -73.11 -15.19 -27.82
C ASP A 157 -74.33 -15.41 -28.72
N GLU A 158 -74.69 -14.42 -29.55
CA GLU A 158 -75.79 -14.52 -30.52
C GLU A 158 -75.52 -15.63 -31.54
N LEU A 159 -74.30 -15.70 -32.07
CA LEU A 159 -73.91 -16.69 -33.09
C LEU A 159 -73.77 -18.09 -32.51
N VAL A 160 -73.19 -18.22 -31.31
CA VAL A 160 -73.09 -19.49 -30.59
C VAL A 160 -74.49 -20.05 -30.30
N LYS A 161 -75.42 -19.23 -29.80
CA LYS A 161 -76.81 -19.66 -29.57
C LYS A 161 -77.55 -20.04 -30.85
N LYS A 162 -77.27 -19.36 -31.95
CA LYS A 162 -77.98 -19.58 -33.22
C LYS A 162 -77.49 -20.83 -33.98
N PHE A 163 -76.18 -21.10 -33.97
CA PHE A 163 -75.59 -22.16 -34.79
C PHE A 163 -74.97 -23.31 -33.98
N ASN A 164 -74.94 -23.22 -32.65
CA ASN A 164 -74.34 -24.22 -31.76
C ASN A 164 -72.85 -24.52 -32.06
N VAL A 165 -72.12 -23.53 -32.56
CA VAL A 165 -70.67 -23.59 -32.78
C VAL A 165 -70.01 -22.39 -32.09
N PRO A 166 -68.99 -22.58 -31.24
CA PRO A 166 -68.20 -21.49 -30.64
C PRO A 166 -67.64 -20.54 -31.70
N VAL A 167 -67.91 -19.23 -31.56
CA VAL A 167 -67.37 -18.18 -32.44
C VAL A 167 -66.48 -17.24 -31.61
N THR A 168 -65.26 -16.99 -32.07
CA THR A 168 -64.34 -16.02 -31.46
C THR A 168 -63.96 -14.94 -32.45
N ILE A 169 -64.09 -13.68 -32.05
CA ILE A 169 -63.81 -12.51 -32.88
C ILE A 169 -62.54 -11.84 -32.36
N HIS A 170 -61.54 -11.73 -33.22
CA HIS A 170 -60.34 -10.94 -32.99
C HIS A 170 -60.43 -9.62 -33.74
N ASP A 171 -60.27 -8.50 -33.04
CA ASP A 171 -60.43 -7.17 -33.59
C ASP A 171 -59.07 -6.45 -33.74
N ARG A 172 -59.09 -5.19 -34.19
CA ARG A 172 -57.87 -4.39 -34.39
C ARG A 172 -56.95 -4.38 -33.17
N SER A 173 -57.52 -4.31 -31.96
CA SER A 173 -56.75 -4.28 -30.73
C SER A 173 -55.97 -5.57 -30.52
N TRP A 174 -56.56 -6.72 -30.83
CA TRP A 174 -55.85 -8.00 -30.80
C TRP A 174 -54.70 -8.05 -31.81
N ILE A 175 -54.91 -7.57 -33.04
CA ILE A 175 -53.84 -7.53 -34.05
C ILE A 175 -52.65 -6.68 -33.58
N ILE A 176 -52.91 -5.49 -33.04
CA ILE A 176 -51.86 -4.60 -32.53
C ILE A 176 -51.13 -5.25 -31.35
N ASP A 177 -51.84 -5.91 -30.44
CA ASP A 177 -51.25 -6.64 -29.33
C ASP A 177 -50.31 -7.75 -29.82
N ARG A 178 -50.74 -8.59 -30.76
CA ARG A 178 -49.91 -9.67 -31.31
C ARG A 178 -48.68 -9.15 -32.07
N VAL A 179 -48.82 -8.09 -32.86
CA VAL A 179 -47.69 -7.52 -33.62
C VAL A 179 -46.62 -6.91 -32.71
N PHE A 180 -47.01 -6.27 -31.61
CA PHE A 180 -46.07 -5.52 -30.76
C PHE A 180 -45.62 -6.27 -29.51
N GLU A 181 -46.52 -6.94 -28.80
CA GLU A 181 -46.19 -7.62 -27.54
C GLU A 181 -45.59 -9.02 -27.78
N HIS A 182 -45.85 -9.64 -28.94
CA HIS A 182 -45.30 -10.96 -29.32
C HIS A 182 -44.25 -10.86 -30.45
N ASP A 183 -43.79 -9.64 -30.76
CA ASP A 183 -42.75 -9.31 -31.75
C ASP A 183 -42.98 -9.93 -33.14
N HIS A 184 -44.14 -9.62 -33.74
CA HIS A 184 -44.53 -10.06 -35.08
C HIS A 184 -44.55 -8.92 -36.11
N LYS A 185 -43.62 -7.96 -35.95
CA LYS A 185 -43.46 -6.81 -36.86
C LYS A 185 -42.95 -7.25 -38.24
N ASP A 186 -42.21 -8.35 -38.29
CA ASP A 186 -41.81 -9.05 -39.51
C ASP A 186 -43.04 -9.39 -40.38
N LEU A 187 -44.09 -9.97 -39.79
CA LEU A 187 -45.32 -10.33 -40.52
C LEU A 187 -46.07 -9.10 -41.05
N ALA A 188 -46.10 -8.01 -40.29
CA ALA A 188 -46.71 -6.76 -40.71
C ALA A 188 -45.93 -6.12 -41.88
N TYR A 189 -44.60 -6.19 -41.85
CA TYR A 189 -43.77 -5.69 -42.94
C TYR A 189 -43.87 -6.58 -44.19
N GLU A 190 -43.73 -7.90 -44.05
CA GLU A 190 -43.69 -8.84 -45.17
C GLU A 190 -45.03 -8.97 -45.89
N TYR A 191 -46.13 -9.12 -45.16
CA TYR A 191 -47.44 -9.47 -45.73
C TYR A 191 -48.42 -8.29 -45.81
N LEU A 192 -48.33 -7.32 -44.89
CA LEU A 192 -49.20 -6.14 -44.90
C LEU A 192 -48.50 -4.92 -45.54
N LYS A 193 -47.19 -4.99 -45.79
CA LYS A 193 -46.35 -3.87 -46.28
C LYS A 193 -46.45 -2.64 -45.37
N ALA A 194 -46.53 -2.87 -44.05
CA ALA A 194 -46.58 -1.82 -43.04
C ALA A 194 -45.21 -1.69 -42.34
N GLY A 195 -44.66 -0.48 -42.29
CA GLY A 195 -43.37 -0.17 -41.66
C GLY A 195 -42.18 -0.20 -42.61
N GLN A 196 -40.98 -0.12 -42.04
CA GLN A 196 -39.69 -0.13 -42.73
C GLN A 196 -38.75 -1.18 -42.11
N TYR A 197 -37.79 -1.68 -42.88
CA TYR A 197 -36.72 -2.55 -42.39
C TYR A 197 -35.40 -1.80 -42.49
N ASP A 198 -34.73 -1.62 -41.35
CA ASP A 198 -33.43 -0.97 -41.26
C ASP A 198 -32.36 -2.02 -40.97
N GLU A 199 -31.52 -2.31 -41.97
CA GLU A 199 -30.42 -3.27 -41.89
C GLU A 199 -29.23 -2.78 -41.04
N SER A 200 -29.22 -1.52 -40.63
CA SER A 200 -28.05 -0.83 -40.11
C SER A 200 -28.04 -0.55 -38.60
N LYS A 201 -28.99 -1.09 -37.83
CA LYS A 201 -29.10 -0.74 -36.41
C LYS A 201 -27.99 -1.43 -35.59
N MET A 202 -27.07 -0.62 -35.08
CA MET A 202 -25.97 -1.07 -34.24
C MET A 202 -26.46 -1.43 -32.83
N VAL A 203 -26.26 -2.70 -32.45
CA VAL A 203 -26.38 -3.21 -31.09
C VAL A 203 -25.04 -2.98 -30.39
N VAL A 204 -25.04 -2.10 -29.38
CA VAL A 204 -23.83 -1.72 -28.65
C VAL A 204 -23.49 -2.82 -27.63
N GLY A 205 -22.26 -3.32 -27.67
CA GLY A 205 -21.77 -4.28 -26.69
C GLY A 205 -21.46 -3.62 -25.33
N PRO A 206 -21.37 -4.41 -24.25
CA PRO A 206 -21.14 -3.87 -22.90
C PRO A 206 -19.81 -3.10 -22.80
N ARG A 207 -18.74 -3.55 -23.45
CA ARG A 207 -17.44 -2.85 -23.40
C ARG A 207 -17.51 -1.55 -24.17
N ASP A 208 -18.12 -1.55 -25.35
CA ASP A 208 -18.27 -0.33 -26.14
C ASP A 208 -19.20 0.68 -25.47
N PHE A 209 -20.20 0.24 -24.72
CA PHE A 209 -21.05 1.13 -23.92
C PHE A 209 -20.22 1.89 -22.88
N GLU A 210 -19.38 1.18 -22.11
CA GLU A 210 -18.49 1.79 -21.13
C GLU A 210 -17.45 2.70 -21.80
N ARG A 211 -16.77 2.22 -22.85
CA ARG A 211 -15.78 3.00 -23.60
C ARG A 211 -16.36 4.28 -24.19
N ARG A 212 -17.59 4.24 -24.73
CA ARG A 212 -18.28 5.44 -25.26
C ARG A 212 -18.56 6.42 -24.14
N LYS A 213 -19.08 5.94 -23.01
CA LYS A 213 -19.34 6.80 -21.84
C LYS A 213 -18.07 7.47 -21.34
N THR A 214 -16.96 6.73 -21.25
CA THR A 214 -15.66 7.28 -20.84
C THR A 214 -15.12 8.27 -21.87
N LEU A 215 -15.17 7.93 -23.17
CA LEU A 215 -14.72 8.82 -24.25
C LEU A 215 -15.50 10.13 -24.26
N ASP A 216 -16.82 10.08 -24.15
CA ASP A 216 -17.67 11.29 -24.13
C ASP A 216 -17.33 12.17 -22.92
N ALA A 217 -17.09 11.57 -21.75
CA ALA A 217 -16.68 12.29 -20.55
C ALA A 217 -15.28 12.93 -20.68
N LEU A 218 -14.33 12.26 -21.33
CA LEU A 218 -13.00 12.80 -21.61
C LEU A 218 -13.07 13.96 -22.61
N GLU A 219 -13.81 13.81 -23.71
CA GLU A 219 -13.97 14.88 -24.71
C GLU A 219 -14.68 16.11 -24.11
N GLU A 220 -15.69 15.91 -23.25
CA GLU A 220 -16.33 17.02 -22.53
C GLU A 220 -15.34 17.75 -21.61
N ARG A 221 -14.45 17.02 -20.93
CA ARG A 221 -13.43 17.60 -20.04
C ARG A 221 -12.36 18.38 -20.81
N ILE A 222 -11.87 17.80 -21.91
CA ILE A 222 -10.94 18.46 -22.84
C ILE A 222 -11.57 19.74 -23.40
N ALA A 223 -12.85 19.70 -23.76
CA ALA A 223 -13.59 20.84 -24.31
C ALA A 223 -13.86 21.95 -23.29
N LYS A 224 -14.25 21.60 -22.05
CA LYS A 224 -14.51 22.57 -20.97
C LYS A 224 -13.28 23.40 -20.62
N GLY A 225 -12.11 22.78 -20.66
CA GLY A 225 -10.80 23.40 -20.60
C GLY A 225 -10.59 24.47 -19.51
N GLY A 226 -9.94 24.14 -18.40
CA GLY A 226 -9.49 25.13 -17.42
C GLY A 226 -8.00 25.55 -17.54
N GLN A 227 -7.67 26.79 -17.19
CA GLN A 227 -6.36 27.39 -17.49
C GLN A 227 -5.27 27.11 -16.43
N ASN A 228 -5.60 26.42 -15.34
CA ASN A 228 -4.65 26.19 -14.26
C ASN A 228 -3.71 25.02 -14.61
N GLY A 229 -2.50 25.00 -14.01
CA GLY A 229 -1.43 24.07 -14.38
C GLY A 229 -1.88 22.60 -14.43
N GLY A 230 -2.60 22.13 -13.41
CA GLY A 230 -2.99 20.73 -13.33
C GLY A 230 -4.09 20.32 -14.29
N GLU A 231 -4.94 21.26 -14.71
CA GLU A 231 -5.89 21.00 -15.78
C GLU A 231 -5.18 20.89 -17.13
N ILE A 232 -4.08 21.63 -17.33
CA ILE A 232 -3.24 21.52 -18.54
C ILE A 232 -2.54 20.16 -18.57
N THR A 233 -1.96 19.72 -17.45
CA THR A 233 -1.29 18.41 -17.36
C THR A 233 -2.28 17.27 -17.57
N GLN A 234 -3.45 17.31 -16.93
CA GLN A 234 -4.47 16.28 -17.07
C GLN A 234 -4.98 16.15 -18.51
N ARG A 235 -5.10 17.27 -19.24
CA ARG A 235 -5.51 17.22 -20.66
C ARG A 235 -4.55 16.43 -21.55
N VAL A 236 -3.26 16.37 -21.22
CA VAL A 236 -2.29 15.56 -21.98
C VAL A 236 -2.67 14.08 -21.88
N VAL A 237 -2.96 13.63 -20.66
CA VAL A 237 -3.39 12.25 -20.35
C VAL A 237 -4.75 11.97 -20.97
N ASP A 238 -5.75 12.84 -20.72
CA ASP A 238 -7.11 12.69 -21.24
C ASP A 238 -7.11 12.59 -22.78
N ALA A 239 -6.24 13.36 -23.47
CA ALA A 239 -6.17 13.36 -24.91
C ALA A 239 -5.60 12.05 -25.48
N LEU A 240 -4.61 11.46 -24.80
CA LEU A 240 -4.05 10.16 -25.20
C LEU A 240 -5.06 9.03 -24.94
N GLU A 241 -5.70 9.02 -23.77
CA GLU A 241 -6.73 8.03 -23.43
C GLU A 241 -7.93 8.12 -24.39
N ALA A 242 -8.39 9.34 -24.73
CA ALA A 242 -9.44 9.55 -25.72
C ALA A 242 -9.05 9.00 -27.10
N ALA A 243 -7.78 9.13 -27.51
CA ALA A 243 -7.30 8.56 -28.77
C ALA A 243 -7.28 7.02 -28.74
N GLN A 244 -6.84 6.42 -27.63
CA GLN A 244 -6.86 4.98 -27.42
C GLN A 244 -8.30 4.41 -27.38
N LEU A 245 -9.24 5.07 -26.70
CA LEU A 245 -10.64 4.68 -26.73
C LEU A 245 -11.25 4.81 -28.12
N SER A 246 -10.85 5.83 -28.89
CA SER A 246 -11.29 6.03 -30.28
C SER A 246 -10.90 4.84 -31.19
N ARG A 247 -9.66 4.33 -31.08
CA ARG A 247 -9.25 3.12 -31.83
C ARG A 247 -9.98 1.88 -31.34
N MET A 248 -10.17 1.72 -30.03
CA MET A 248 -10.83 0.53 -29.47
C MET A 248 -12.31 0.44 -29.82
N LEU A 249 -12.96 1.60 -30.03
CA LEU A 249 -14.32 1.72 -30.55
C LEU A 249 -14.41 1.64 -32.07
N GLU A 250 -13.28 1.49 -32.76
CA GLU A 250 -13.19 1.48 -34.23
C GLU A 250 -13.86 2.70 -34.87
N ARG A 251 -13.66 3.88 -34.26
CA ARG A 251 -14.15 5.15 -34.82
C ARG A 251 -13.49 5.42 -36.18
N PRO A 252 -14.14 6.23 -37.05
CA PRO A 252 -13.58 6.58 -38.35
C PRO A 252 -12.13 7.05 -38.26
N ARG A 253 -11.28 6.62 -39.19
CA ARG A 253 -9.84 6.92 -39.20
C ARG A 253 -9.52 8.40 -38.99
N ILE A 254 -10.25 9.28 -39.67
CA ILE A 254 -10.08 10.74 -39.56
C ILE A 254 -10.23 11.22 -38.12
N GLU A 255 -11.18 10.67 -37.37
CA GLU A 255 -11.36 11.04 -35.98
C GLU A 255 -10.26 10.47 -35.08
N THR A 256 -9.92 9.20 -35.27
CA THR A 256 -8.91 8.51 -34.45
C THR A 256 -7.52 9.11 -34.64
N VAL A 257 -7.07 9.29 -35.89
CA VAL A 257 -5.79 9.95 -36.21
C VAL A 257 -5.81 11.39 -35.70
N GLY A 258 -6.90 12.13 -35.91
CA GLY A 258 -7.03 13.50 -35.40
C GLY A 258 -6.92 13.62 -33.87
N ARG A 259 -7.39 12.61 -33.12
CA ARG A 259 -7.23 12.53 -31.66
C ARG A 259 -5.79 12.24 -31.26
N PHE A 260 -5.08 11.33 -31.96
CA PHE A 260 -3.65 11.09 -31.72
C PHE A 260 -2.81 12.33 -32.04
N ASP A 261 -3.07 13.02 -33.16
CA ASP A 261 -2.41 14.28 -33.50
C ASP A 261 -2.58 15.34 -32.40
N ARG A 262 -3.79 15.43 -31.83
CA ARG A 262 -4.08 16.31 -30.69
C ARG A 262 -3.27 15.89 -29.46
N ALA A 263 -3.25 14.61 -29.13
CA ALA A 263 -2.48 14.07 -28.00
C ALA A 263 -0.98 14.36 -28.14
N ILE A 264 -0.39 14.09 -29.32
CA ILE A 264 1.03 14.36 -29.61
C ILE A 264 1.34 15.86 -29.50
N LYS A 265 0.48 16.74 -30.04
CA LYS A 265 0.66 18.20 -29.93
C LYS A 265 0.60 18.68 -28.49
N LEU A 266 -0.32 18.16 -27.70
CA LEU A 266 -0.44 18.50 -26.27
C LEU A 266 0.78 17.99 -25.49
N ALA A 267 1.19 16.74 -25.71
CA ALA A 267 2.37 16.16 -25.08
C ALA A 267 3.66 16.92 -25.42
N LYS A 268 3.87 17.29 -26.70
CA LYS A 268 5.03 18.11 -27.13
C LYS A 268 5.06 19.50 -26.48
N LYS A 269 3.90 20.05 -26.13
CA LYS A 269 3.79 21.42 -25.59
C LYS A 269 3.79 21.47 -24.06
N HIS A 270 3.18 20.48 -23.41
CA HIS A 270 2.86 20.51 -21.99
C HIS A 270 3.16 19.20 -21.25
N GLY A 271 3.45 18.11 -21.96
CA GLY A 271 3.69 16.79 -21.36
C GLY A 271 5.15 16.54 -21.02
N THR A 272 5.37 15.44 -20.29
CA THR A 272 6.72 14.92 -20.00
C THR A 272 7.33 14.27 -21.24
N ARG A 273 8.64 14.01 -21.18
CA ARG A 273 9.35 13.23 -22.22
C ARG A 273 8.68 11.87 -22.47
N ARG A 274 8.34 11.14 -21.40
CA ARG A 274 7.71 9.82 -21.49
C ARG A 274 6.31 9.90 -22.09
N GLN A 275 5.50 10.89 -21.69
CA GLN A 275 4.20 11.15 -22.31
C GLN A 275 4.32 11.49 -23.80
N LYS A 276 5.34 12.27 -24.19
CA LYS A 276 5.64 12.55 -25.60
C LYS A 276 5.97 11.27 -26.36
N MET A 277 6.91 10.47 -25.86
CA MET A 277 7.30 9.20 -26.48
C MET A 277 6.10 8.27 -26.61
N GLN A 278 5.31 8.12 -25.55
CA GLN A 278 4.15 7.25 -25.53
C GLN A 278 3.08 7.68 -26.52
N ALA A 279 2.77 8.98 -26.61
CA ALA A 279 1.77 9.48 -27.57
C ALA A 279 2.19 9.21 -29.03
N ILE A 280 3.48 9.33 -29.36
CA ILE A 280 4.03 9.04 -30.68
C ILE A 280 4.00 7.52 -30.96
N TYR A 281 4.49 6.72 -30.00
CA TYR A 281 4.49 5.27 -30.09
C TYR A 281 3.08 4.69 -30.29
N GLU A 282 2.12 5.11 -29.46
CA GLU A 282 0.72 4.64 -29.54
C GLU A 282 0.03 5.08 -30.84
N GLY A 283 0.38 6.25 -31.37
CA GLY A 283 -0.07 6.69 -32.69
C GLY A 283 0.43 5.75 -33.79
N ALA A 284 1.74 5.55 -33.88
CA ALA A 284 2.36 4.67 -34.86
C ALA A 284 1.87 3.21 -34.74
N TRP A 285 1.70 2.72 -33.51
CA TRP A 285 1.13 1.40 -33.24
C TRP A 285 -0.32 1.28 -33.73
N THR A 286 -1.10 2.34 -33.60
CA THR A 286 -2.49 2.38 -34.08
C THR A 286 -2.56 2.37 -35.60
N ASP A 287 -1.73 3.17 -36.27
CA ASP A 287 -1.71 3.27 -37.73
C ASP A 287 -1.44 1.91 -38.38
N LEU A 288 -0.53 1.12 -37.80
CA LEU A 288 -0.31 -0.24 -38.24
C LEU A 288 -1.46 -1.18 -37.90
N TRP A 289 -1.79 -1.35 -36.61
CA TRP A 289 -2.63 -2.46 -36.16
C TRP A 289 -4.14 -2.23 -36.34
N TRP A 290 -4.57 -1.01 -36.66
CA TRP A 290 -5.96 -0.70 -37.00
C TRP A 290 -6.15 -0.27 -38.45
N PHE A 291 -5.14 0.34 -39.09
CA PHE A 291 -5.27 0.90 -40.43
C PHE A 291 -4.34 0.28 -41.48
N ASP A 292 -3.48 -0.67 -41.09
CA ASP A 292 -2.52 -1.37 -41.95
C ASP A 292 -1.47 -0.45 -42.62
N GLU A 293 -1.17 0.70 -42.00
CA GLU A 293 -0.26 1.74 -42.52
C GLU A 293 1.15 1.58 -41.95
N ILE A 294 2.06 0.97 -42.73
CA ILE A 294 3.43 0.72 -42.29
C ILE A 294 4.32 1.96 -42.35
N ASP A 295 4.05 2.87 -43.30
CA ASP A 295 4.83 4.09 -43.52
C ASP A 295 4.87 4.97 -42.25
N ALA A 296 3.76 5.02 -41.51
CA ALA A 296 3.66 5.77 -40.27
C ALA A 296 4.66 5.30 -39.19
N ILE A 297 4.92 3.98 -39.11
CA ILE A 297 5.97 3.44 -38.23
C ILE A 297 7.34 3.84 -38.74
N ASN A 298 7.56 3.73 -40.05
CA ASN A 298 8.85 4.05 -40.66
C ASN A 298 9.25 5.52 -40.45
N GLU A 299 8.29 6.45 -40.60
CA GLU A 299 8.50 7.89 -40.40
C GLU A 299 8.72 8.28 -38.93
N SER A 300 8.12 7.52 -37.99
CA SER A 300 8.17 7.83 -36.56
C SER A 300 9.33 7.15 -35.83
N TYR A 301 9.98 6.17 -36.46
CA TYR A 301 10.97 5.30 -35.81
C TYR A 301 12.15 6.10 -35.23
N GLU A 302 12.77 7.00 -36.00
CA GLU A 302 13.91 7.79 -35.54
C GLU A 302 13.53 8.78 -34.41
N GLU A 303 12.32 9.35 -34.44
CA GLU A 303 11.86 10.23 -33.35
C GLU A 303 11.70 9.43 -32.05
N ILE A 304 11.13 8.21 -32.13
CA ILE A 304 10.98 7.32 -30.97
C ILE A 304 12.34 6.79 -30.51
N GLU A 305 13.26 6.46 -31.43
CA GLU A 305 14.62 6.00 -31.11
C GLU A 305 15.39 7.05 -30.33
N ALA A 306 15.41 8.30 -30.80
CA ALA A 306 16.05 9.41 -30.09
C ALA A 306 15.46 9.59 -28.68
N LEU A 307 14.13 9.50 -28.56
CA LEU A 307 13.42 9.54 -27.28
C LEU A 307 13.55 8.26 -26.45
N ALA A 308 14.04 7.14 -26.95
CA ALA A 308 14.26 5.94 -26.15
C ALA A 308 15.71 5.91 -25.62
N PHE A 309 16.66 6.36 -26.43
CA PHE A 309 18.10 6.20 -26.18
C PHE A 309 18.67 7.15 -25.12
N GLU A 310 18.00 8.25 -24.80
CA GLU A 310 18.51 9.27 -23.88
C GLU A 310 18.50 8.86 -22.39
N GLU A 311 17.56 8.01 -21.93
CA GLU A 311 17.41 7.64 -20.49
C GLU A 311 18.00 6.26 -20.13
N ASN A 312 18.40 5.46 -21.12
CA ASN A 312 18.88 4.07 -20.92
C ASN A 312 17.88 3.18 -20.16
N HIS A 313 16.58 3.42 -20.29
CA HIS A 313 15.54 2.64 -19.61
C HIS A 313 15.02 1.51 -20.50
N ALA A 314 15.08 0.27 -20.02
CA ALA A 314 14.72 -0.92 -20.79
C ALA A 314 13.25 -0.93 -21.24
N ASP A 315 12.32 -0.38 -20.45
CA ASP A 315 10.91 -0.23 -20.85
C ASP A 315 10.72 0.66 -22.10
N ASP A 316 11.52 1.71 -22.27
CA ASP A 316 11.47 2.57 -23.46
C ASP A 316 12.08 1.85 -24.66
N ILE A 317 13.19 1.16 -24.45
CA ILE A 317 13.83 0.32 -25.47
C ILE A 317 12.90 -0.83 -25.89
N SER A 318 12.12 -1.41 -24.99
CA SER A 318 11.15 -2.46 -25.29
C SER A 318 10.09 -1.99 -26.30
N LYS A 319 9.60 -0.75 -26.18
CA LYS A 319 8.65 -0.17 -27.15
C LYS A 319 9.29 -0.05 -28.54
N LEU A 320 10.54 0.40 -28.60
CA LEU A 320 11.29 0.48 -29.85
C LEU A 320 11.56 -0.90 -30.45
N SER A 321 11.94 -1.89 -29.62
CA SER A 321 12.09 -3.29 -30.03
C SER A 321 10.80 -3.85 -30.63
N ASN A 322 9.63 -3.55 -30.05
CA ASN A 322 8.34 -3.95 -30.62
C ASN A 322 8.16 -3.42 -32.06
N LEU A 323 8.46 -2.14 -32.31
CA LEU A 323 8.39 -1.57 -33.66
C LEU A 323 9.38 -2.27 -34.61
N TYR A 324 10.61 -2.49 -34.16
CA TYR A 324 11.65 -3.17 -34.94
C TYR A 324 11.25 -4.59 -35.34
N THR A 325 10.70 -5.37 -34.40
CA THR A 325 10.23 -6.74 -34.65
C THR A 325 9.12 -6.74 -35.70
N VAL A 326 8.19 -5.78 -35.67
CA VAL A 326 7.14 -5.72 -36.67
C VAL A 326 7.67 -5.35 -38.05
N LEU A 327 8.56 -4.35 -38.14
CA LEU A 327 9.20 -3.99 -39.42
C LEU A 327 9.96 -5.19 -40.01
N THR A 328 10.67 -5.93 -39.17
CA THR A 328 11.40 -7.13 -39.57
C THR A 328 10.45 -8.22 -40.07
N ALA A 329 9.34 -8.47 -39.38
CA ALA A 329 8.33 -9.45 -39.79
C ALA A 329 7.73 -9.12 -41.18
N ARG A 330 7.55 -7.85 -41.52
CA ARG A 330 7.06 -7.40 -42.83
C ARG A 330 8.02 -7.71 -43.97
N VAL A 331 9.31 -7.48 -43.74
CA VAL A 331 10.37 -7.86 -44.68
C VAL A 331 10.40 -9.38 -44.86
N MET A 332 10.28 -10.15 -43.77
CA MET A 332 10.24 -11.62 -43.82
C MET A 332 9.05 -12.17 -44.60
N GLN A 333 7.89 -11.52 -44.50
CA GLN A 333 6.69 -11.90 -45.27
C GLN A 333 6.79 -11.49 -46.74
N GLY A 334 7.82 -10.73 -47.13
CA GLY A 334 8.07 -10.26 -48.48
C GLY A 334 7.20 -9.09 -48.92
N TRP A 335 6.66 -8.31 -47.96
CA TRP A 335 5.79 -7.17 -48.26
C TRP A 335 6.62 -5.91 -48.54
N GLU A 336 7.74 -5.72 -47.84
CA GLU A 336 8.64 -4.56 -47.97
C GLU A 336 10.12 -4.99 -48.16
N GLY A 337 10.96 -4.07 -48.63
CA GLY A 337 12.41 -4.30 -48.76
C GLY A 337 13.21 -4.05 -47.47
N ALA A 338 14.23 -4.88 -47.20
CA ALA A 338 15.11 -4.72 -46.03
C ALA A 338 15.90 -3.41 -46.03
N GLU A 339 16.33 -2.94 -47.21
CA GLU A 339 17.04 -1.68 -47.39
C GLU A 339 16.11 -0.47 -47.20
N GLU A 340 14.87 -0.57 -47.67
CA GLU A 340 13.85 0.50 -47.57
C GLU A 340 13.46 0.81 -46.12
N LEU A 341 13.39 -0.22 -45.27
CA LEU A 341 13.09 -0.09 -43.84
C LEU A 341 14.34 -0.01 -42.95
N GLU A 342 15.53 0.07 -43.54
CA GLU A 342 16.82 0.18 -42.84
C GLU A 342 17.04 -0.86 -41.72
N ILE A 343 16.56 -2.10 -41.90
CA ILE A 343 16.49 -3.12 -40.84
C ILE A 343 17.86 -3.45 -40.25
N GLU A 344 18.91 -3.51 -41.08
CA GLU A 344 20.27 -3.82 -40.62
C GLU A 344 20.83 -2.69 -39.75
N ALA A 345 20.73 -1.45 -40.23
CA ALA A 345 21.25 -0.27 -39.52
C ALA A 345 20.51 -0.01 -38.21
N ARG A 346 19.18 -0.11 -38.20
CA ARG A 346 18.34 0.03 -36.99
C ARG A 346 18.62 -1.09 -35.99
N GLY A 347 18.73 -2.33 -36.47
CA GLY A 347 19.03 -3.48 -35.63
C GLY A 347 20.39 -3.38 -34.94
N GLU A 348 21.40 -2.85 -35.62
CA GLU A 348 22.74 -2.65 -35.03
C GLU A 348 22.74 -1.62 -33.91
N ARG A 349 22.10 -0.46 -34.15
CA ARG A 349 21.96 0.57 -33.10
C ARG A 349 21.22 0.04 -31.88
N LEU A 350 20.14 -0.70 -32.10
CA LEU A 350 19.33 -1.28 -31.02
C LEU A 350 20.11 -2.32 -30.21
N ARG A 351 20.86 -3.23 -30.87
CA ARG A 351 21.71 -4.22 -30.18
C ARG A 351 22.81 -3.57 -29.34
N VAL A 352 23.51 -2.57 -29.88
CA VAL A 352 24.51 -1.81 -29.12
C VAL A 352 23.88 -1.18 -27.87
N LYS A 353 22.68 -0.62 -28.02
CA LYS A 353 21.99 0.03 -26.89
C LYS A 353 21.53 -0.95 -25.83
N VAL A 354 20.98 -2.10 -26.25
CA VAL A 354 20.59 -3.18 -25.33
C VAL A 354 21.81 -3.74 -24.59
N GLN A 355 22.95 -3.87 -25.26
CA GLN A 355 24.20 -4.31 -24.62
C GLN A 355 24.71 -3.30 -23.59
N GLU A 356 24.63 -2.00 -23.87
CA GLU A 356 24.95 -0.93 -22.92
C GLU A 356 24.09 -1.04 -21.65
N ILE A 357 22.77 -1.19 -21.80
CA ILE A 357 21.85 -1.36 -20.67
C ILE A 357 22.12 -2.63 -19.89
N SER A 358 22.37 -3.74 -20.58
CA SER A 358 22.61 -5.05 -19.96
C SER A 358 23.90 -5.12 -19.14
N ALA A 359 24.85 -4.23 -19.42
CA ALA A 359 26.14 -4.14 -18.73
C ALA A 359 26.10 -3.24 -17.48
N ASP A 360 25.02 -2.47 -17.27
CA ASP A 360 24.91 -1.54 -16.14
C ASP A 360 24.54 -2.28 -14.83
N ALA A 361 25.57 -2.69 -14.09
CA ALA A 361 25.41 -3.36 -12.80
C ALA A 361 24.75 -2.47 -11.71
N SER A 362 24.70 -1.14 -11.90
CA SER A 362 24.08 -0.23 -10.92
C SER A 362 22.55 -0.28 -10.92
N ARG A 363 21.95 -0.80 -12.00
CA ARG A 363 20.49 -0.92 -12.18
C ARG A 363 20.11 -2.37 -12.52
N PRO A 364 20.18 -3.32 -11.56
CA PRO A 364 20.08 -4.75 -11.83
C PRO A 364 18.75 -5.16 -12.50
N ASN A 365 17.61 -4.61 -12.08
CA ASN A 365 16.31 -4.88 -12.74
C ASN A 365 16.33 -4.42 -14.22
N ASN A 366 16.84 -3.22 -14.47
CA ASN A 366 16.93 -2.63 -15.82
C ASN A 366 17.92 -3.41 -16.71
N ALA A 367 19.07 -3.80 -16.16
CA ALA A 367 20.06 -4.59 -16.87
C ALA A 367 19.54 -5.99 -17.21
N LEU A 368 18.84 -6.65 -16.29
CA LEU A 368 18.23 -7.95 -16.57
C LEU A 368 17.11 -7.84 -17.61
N TYR A 369 16.32 -6.77 -17.59
CA TYR A 369 15.35 -6.50 -18.65
C TYR A 369 16.05 -6.25 -20.00
N GLY A 370 17.16 -5.52 -20.02
CA GLY A 370 18.03 -5.41 -21.20
C GLY A 370 18.46 -6.77 -21.74
N LYS A 371 18.93 -7.68 -20.88
CA LYS A 371 19.32 -9.05 -21.30
C LYS A 371 18.14 -9.80 -21.92
N ALA A 372 16.96 -9.72 -21.31
CA ALA A 372 15.75 -10.32 -21.85
C ALA A 372 15.42 -9.76 -23.25
N LEU A 373 15.48 -8.44 -23.43
CA LEU A 373 15.29 -7.79 -24.73
C LEU A 373 16.33 -8.23 -25.76
N GLY A 374 17.58 -8.46 -25.34
CA GLY A 374 18.63 -9.01 -26.19
C GLY A 374 18.26 -10.36 -26.78
N HIS A 375 17.82 -11.31 -25.94
CA HIS A 375 17.35 -12.62 -26.39
C HIS A 375 16.11 -12.53 -27.30
N LEU A 376 15.18 -11.60 -27.02
CA LEU A 376 14.02 -11.36 -27.87
C LEU A 376 14.37 -10.77 -29.24
N LEU A 377 15.42 -9.95 -29.32
CA LEU A 377 15.94 -9.47 -30.60
C LEU A 377 16.62 -10.61 -31.37
N GLU A 378 17.38 -11.46 -30.70
CA GLU A 378 17.99 -12.66 -31.32
C GLU A 378 16.91 -13.60 -31.87
N LEU A 379 15.80 -13.78 -31.15
CA LEU A 379 14.67 -14.57 -31.61
C LEU A 379 14.16 -14.14 -32.99
N SER A 380 14.01 -12.83 -33.20
CA SER A 380 13.55 -12.28 -34.48
C SER A 380 14.49 -12.65 -35.63
N SER A 381 15.79 -12.73 -35.37
CA SER A 381 16.80 -13.13 -36.36
C SER A 381 16.93 -14.65 -36.56
N ALA A 382 16.76 -15.45 -35.49
CA ALA A 382 16.83 -16.90 -35.52
C ALA A 382 15.61 -17.52 -36.23
N SER A 383 14.43 -16.93 -36.03
CA SER A 383 13.17 -17.32 -36.70
C SER A 383 13.26 -17.20 -38.22
N VAL A 384 14.12 -16.31 -38.75
CA VAL A 384 14.38 -16.16 -40.20
C VAL A 384 15.12 -17.38 -40.77
N LYS A 385 16.01 -17.98 -39.98
CA LYS A 385 16.90 -19.06 -40.44
C LYS A 385 16.29 -20.45 -40.24
N THR A 386 15.21 -20.58 -39.46
CA THR A 386 14.63 -21.88 -39.04
C THR A 386 15.69 -22.80 -38.41
N ASP A 387 16.65 -22.19 -37.71
CA ASP A 387 17.74 -22.90 -37.05
C ASP A 387 17.33 -23.27 -35.62
N VAL A 388 17.08 -24.55 -35.40
CA VAL A 388 16.62 -25.08 -34.10
C VAL A 388 17.67 -24.85 -33.01
N GLU A 389 18.97 -24.97 -33.32
CA GLU A 389 20.03 -24.74 -32.34
C GLU A 389 20.06 -23.27 -31.88
N SER A 390 19.90 -22.33 -32.82
CA SER A 390 19.80 -20.90 -32.50
C SER A 390 18.53 -20.56 -31.69
N LEU A 391 17.40 -21.21 -31.97
CA LEU A 391 16.17 -21.02 -31.20
C LEU A 391 16.31 -21.58 -29.77
N ASP A 392 16.88 -22.78 -29.64
CA ASP A 392 17.16 -23.39 -28.33
C ASP A 392 18.11 -22.54 -27.48
N ALA A 393 19.10 -21.88 -28.10
CA ALA A 393 19.96 -20.94 -27.41
C ALA A 393 19.19 -19.74 -26.83
N VAL A 394 18.22 -19.20 -27.58
CA VAL A 394 17.34 -18.13 -27.09
C VAL A 394 16.46 -18.61 -25.94
N TRP A 395 15.86 -19.80 -26.05
CA TRP A 395 15.02 -20.36 -24.99
C TRP A 395 15.80 -20.59 -23.69
N ASN A 396 17.02 -21.12 -23.80
CA ASN A 396 17.92 -21.28 -22.66
C ASN A 396 18.31 -19.91 -22.06
N GLY A 397 18.60 -18.91 -22.88
CA GLY A 397 18.89 -17.55 -22.41
C GLY A 397 17.74 -16.91 -21.65
N LEU A 398 16.49 -17.05 -22.13
CA LEU A 398 15.31 -16.60 -21.39
C LEU A 398 15.09 -17.40 -20.09
N SER A 399 15.43 -18.69 -20.09
CA SER A 399 15.39 -19.54 -18.89
C SER A 399 16.38 -19.06 -17.82
N ASP A 400 17.59 -18.67 -18.23
CA ASP A 400 18.61 -18.08 -17.35
C ASP A 400 18.20 -16.69 -16.84
N VAL A 401 17.43 -15.93 -17.63
CA VAL A 401 16.83 -14.66 -17.19
C VAL A 401 15.83 -14.89 -16.07
N ILE A 402 14.97 -15.91 -16.17
CA ILE A 402 14.02 -16.26 -15.11
C ILE A 402 14.77 -16.66 -13.82
N ASP A 403 15.85 -17.44 -13.93
CA ASP A 403 16.67 -17.83 -12.78
C ASP A 403 17.30 -16.60 -12.09
N GLN A 404 17.79 -15.63 -12.88
CA GLN A 404 18.34 -14.37 -12.36
C GLN A 404 17.28 -13.41 -11.82
N ALA A 405 16.02 -13.52 -12.26
CA ALA A 405 14.94 -12.65 -11.82
C ALA A 405 14.49 -12.95 -10.37
N HIS A 406 14.88 -14.10 -9.81
CA HIS A 406 14.63 -14.40 -8.41
C HIS A 406 15.30 -13.35 -7.49
N GLY A 407 14.48 -12.65 -6.70
CA GLY A 407 14.93 -11.55 -5.82
C GLY A 407 14.92 -10.16 -6.48
N LEU A 408 14.67 -10.07 -7.79
CA LEU A 408 14.54 -8.81 -8.53
C LEU A 408 13.06 -8.46 -8.74
N GLY A 409 12.47 -7.84 -7.72
CA GLY A 409 11.03 -7.55 -7.68
C GLY A 409 10.52 -6.67 -8.82
N GLU A 410 11.29 -5.64 -9.20
CA GLU A 410 10.90 -4.67 -10.26
C GLU A 410 11.12 -5.22 -11.69
N PHE A 411 11.60 -6.45 -11.87
CA PHE A 411 11.72 -7.06 -13.20
C PHE A 411 10.33 -7.38 -13.80
N PRO A 412 10.03 -6.96 -15.05
CA PRO A 412 8.72 -7.11 -15.66
C PRO A 412 8.49 -8.53 -16.21
N ALA A 413 8.26 -9.48 -15.31
CA ALA A 413 8.09 -10.89 -15.62
C ALA A 413 6.95 -11.19 -16.62
N GLU A 414 5.84 -10.45 -16.55
CA GLU A 414 4.68 -10.61 -17.45
C GLU A 414 5.03 -10.41 -18.92
N MET A 415 6.09 -9.65 -19.23
CA MET A 415 6.53 -9.44 -20.60
C MET A 415 6.97 -10.76 -21.26
N ILE A 416 7.69 -11.62 -20.54
CA ILE A 416 8.13 -12.93 -21.07
C ILE A 416 6.91 -13.82 -21.31
N ASP A 417 5.95 -13.84 -20.38
CA ASP A 417 4.70 -14.59 -20.49
C ASP A 417 3.90 -14.21 -21.74
N GLN A 418 3.69 -12.90 -21.96
CA GLN A 418 2.99 -12.40 -23.13
C GLN A 418 3.69 -12.77 -24.45
N VAL A 419 5.02 -12.79 -24.47
CA VAL A 419 5.79 -13.16 -25.65
C VAL A 419 5.70 -14.66 -25.91
N ILE A 420 5.84 -15.50 -24.88
CA ILE A 420 5.74 -16.96 -25.01
C ILE A 420 4.34 -17.36 -25.48
N ASP A 421 3.28 -16.79 -24.89
CA ASP A 421 1.89 -17.02 -25.30
C ASP A 421 1.66 -16.66 -26.79
N ALA A 422 2.25 -15.55 -27.24
CA ALA A 422 2.12 -15.13 -28.64
C ALA A 422 2.87 -16.05 -29.62
N LEU A 423 3.96 -16.69 -29.18
CA LEU A 423 4.82 -17.52 -30.01
C LEU A 423 4.42 -19.00 -29.99
N GLN A 424 3.73 -19.47 -28.95
CA GLN A 424 3.35 -20.87 -28.76
C GLN A 424 2.72 -21.53 -30.00
N PRO A 425 1.84 -20.87 -30.80
CA PRO A 425 1.27 -21.48 -32.00
C PRO A 425 2.28 -21.74 -33.13
N PHE A 426 3.44 -21.06 -33.09
CA PHE A 426 4.44 -21.01 -34.16
C PHE A 426 5.78 -21.64 -33.75
N ALA A 427 5.99 -21.90 -32.46
CA ALA A 427 7.21 -22.49 -31.95
C ALA A 427 7.39 -23.93 -32.46
N PRO A 428 8.58 -24.30 -32.99
CA PRO A 428 8.88 -25.69 -33.34
C PRO A 428 8.94 -26.55 -32.07
N ALA A 429 8.75 -27.87 -32.21
CA ALA A 429 8.94 -28.80 -31.10
C ALA A 429 10.38 -28.72 -30.58
N SER A 430 10.55 -28.30 -29.33
CA SER A 430 11.83 -28.09 -28.67
C SER A 430 11.71 -28.39 -27.18
N ASP A 431 12.56 -29.28 -26.67
CA ASP A 431 12.64 -29.58 -25.24
C ASP A 431 13.04 -28.33 -24.42
N ALA A 432 13.82 -27.43 -25.01
CA ALA A 432 14.23 -26.17 -24.38
C ALA A 432 13.05 -25.20 -24.24
N PHE A 433 12.17 -25.13 -25.24
CA PHE A 433 10.94 -24.33 -25.16
C PHE A 433 9.97 -24.89 -24.10
N ASP A 434 9.74 -26.20 -24.08
CA ASP A 434 8.87 -26.83 -23.08
C ASP A 434 9.42 -26.62 -21.64
N ALA A 435 10.74 -26.72 -21.45
CA ALA A 435 11.39 -26.45 -20.18
C ALA A 435 11.23 -24.97 -19.74
N LEU A 436 11.35 -24.02 -20.69
CA LEU A 436 11.12 -22.60 -20.44
C LEU A 436 9.67 -22.34 -20.00
N VAL A 437 8.69 -22.91 -20.68
CA VAL A 437 7.26 -22.77 -20.35
C VAL A 437 6.98 -23.30 -18.94
N LEU A 438 7.50 -24.47 -18.59
CA LEU A 438 7.34 -25.05 -17.24
C LEU A 438 7.97 -24.14 -16.17
N LYS A 439 9.20 -23.68 -16.40
CA LYS A 439 9.90 -22.79 -15.47
C LYS A 439 9.15 -21.46 -15.28
N LEU A 440 8.67 -20.87 -16.37
CA LEU A 440 7.88 -19.64 -16.29
C LEU A 440 6.56 -19.86 -15.53
N ALA A 441 5.87 -20.97 -15.77
CA ALA A 441 4.63 -21.29 -15.06
C ALA A 441 4.84 -21.45 -13.55
N GLU A 442 5.94 -22.09 -13.13
CA GLU A 442 6.32 -22.18 -11.71
C GLU A 442 6.63 -20.80 -11.13
N PHE A 443 7.47 -20.01 -11.82
CA PHE A 443 7.85 -18.66 -11.41
C PHE A 443 6.64 -17.72 -11.25
N MET A 444 5.76 -17.66 -12.26
CA MET A 444 4.53 -16.86 -12.21
C MET A 444 3.55 -17.39 -11.18
N GLY A 445 3.47 -18.72 -11.02
CA GLY A 445 2.62 -19.36 -10.02
C GLY A 445 2.99 -18.98 -8.58
N GLU A 446 4.28 -18.92 -8.25
CA GLU A 446 4.77 -18.45 -6.95
C GLU A 446 4.42 -16.98 -6.71
N ARG A 447 4.67 -16.10 -7.69
CA ARG A 447 4.36 -14.67 -7.59
C ARG A 447 2.86 -14.41 -7.42
N ALA A 448 2.01 -15.14 -8.15
CA ALA A 448 0.55 -15.06 -8.00
C ALA A 448 0.07 -15.53 -6.61
N LYS A 449 0.67 -16.60 -6.08
CA LYS A 449 0.39 -17.10 -4.73
C LYS A 449 0.75 -16.07 -3.66
N GLU A 450 1.92 -15.44 -3.78
CA GLU A 450 2.37 -14.40 -2.86
C GLU A 450 1.48 -13.16 -2.92
N GLY A 451 1.15 -12.66 -4.11
CA GLY A 451 0.25 -11.52 -4.25
C GLY A 451 -1.13 -11.76 -3.65
N LYS A 452 -1.70 -12.96 -3.84
CA LYS A 452 -2.96 -13.35 -3.20
C LYS A 452 -2.85 -13.40 -1.68
N ALA A 453 -1.74 -13.91 -1.13
CA ALA A 453 -1.49 -13.91 0.30
C ALA A 453 -1.34 -12.47 0.83
N GLY A 454 -0.61 -11.62 0.12
CA GLY A 454 -0.44 -10.18 0.40
C GLY A 454 -1.79 -9.48 0.54
N LYS A 455 -2.73 -9.69 -0.38
CA LYS A 455 -4.08 -9.07 -0.35
C LYS A 455 -4.88 -9.42 0.91
N ILE A 456 -4.73 -10.64 1.42
CA ILE A 456 -5.40 -11.07 2.66
C ILE A 456 -4.77 -10.39 3.88
N LEU A 457 -3.44 -10.35 3.93
CA LEU A 457 -2.69 -9.74 5.02
C LEU A 457 -2.89 -8.21 5.07
N PHE A 458 -2.87 -7.55 3.91
CA PHE A 458 -3.12 -6.11 3.78
C PHE A 458 -4.47 -5.72 4.37
N ARG A 459 -5.56 -6.38 3.96
CA ARG A 459 -6.90 -6.12 4.51
C ARG A 459 -6.95 -6.30 6.03
N ARG A 460 -6.22 -7.29 6.57
CA ARG A 460 -6.15 -7.49 8.02
C ARG A 460 -5.35 -6.38 8.70
N GLY A 461 -4.24 -5.95 8.11
CA GLY A 461 -3.41 -4.87 8.60
C GLY A 461 -4.11 -3.51 8.57
N GLU A 462 -4.86 -3.24 7.51
CA GLU A 462 -5.71 -2.05 7.37
C GLU A 462 -6.77 -1.98 8.48
N GLN A 463 -7.50 -3.08 8.73
CA GLN A 463 -8.46 -3.15 9.84
C GLN A 463 -7.82 -2.88 11.21
N ARG A 464 -6.60 -3.36 11.43
CA ARG A 464 -5.84 -3.12 12.67
C ARG A 464 -5.42 -1.66 12.79
N LEU A 465 -5.02 -1.05 11.68
CA LEU A 465 -4.66 0.36 11.64
C LEU A 465 -5.87 1.25 11.92
N GLU A 466 -7.03 0.96 11.31
CA GLU A 466 -8.30 1.64 11.58
C GLU A 466 -8.76 1.49 13.04
N ALA A 467 -8.42 0.38 13.68
CA ALA A 467 -8.68 0.13 15.10
C ALA A 467 -7.71 0.84 16.07
N GLU A 468 -6.79 1.67 15.57
CA GLU A 468 -5.73 2.32 16.35
C GLU A 468 -4.79 1.32 17.05
N GLU A 469 -4.53 0.17 16.43
CA GLU A 469 -3.61 -0.87 16.92
C GLU A 469 -2.32 -0.89 16.07
N PRO A 470 -1.42 0.10 16.20
CA PRO A 470 -0.29 0.27 15.28
C PRO A 470 0.70 -0.89 15.30
N ILE A 471 0.95 -1.54 16.45
CA ILE A 471 1.89 -2.67 16.54
C ILE A 471 1.34 -3.89 15.81
N GLU A 472 0.05 -4.18 15.97
CA GLU A 472 -0.63 -5.22 15.21
C GLU A 472 -0.67 -4.89 13.72
N ALA A 473 -0.96 -3.65 13.34
CA ALA A 473 -0.93 -3.22 11.95
C ALA A 473 0.45 -3.48 11.31
N ILE A 474 1.54 -3.13 12.01
CA ILE A 474 2.93 -3.39 11.55
C ILE A 474 3.17 -4.88 11.31
N ARG A 475 2.69 -5.78 12.18
CA ARG A 475 2.81 -7.24 11.99
C ARG A 475 2.24 -7.70 10.66
N TRP A 476 1.02 -7.26 10.33
CA TRP A 476 0.32 -7.71 9.11
C TRP A 476 0.83 -7.00 7.86
N LEU A 477 0.95 -5.66 7.91
CA LEU A 477 1.38 -4.82 6.79
C LEU A 477 2.86 -5.05 6.45
N GLY A 478 3.70 -5.27 7.46
CA GLY A 478 5.11 -5.58 7.28
C GLY A 478 5.34 -6.87 6.51
N LYS A 479 4.48 -7.88 6.68
CA LYS A 479 4.53 -9.11 5.87
C LYS A 479 3.95 -8.90 4.47
N ALA A 480 2.84 -8.16 4.37
CA ALA A 480 2.21 -7.85 3.08
C ALA A 480 3.16 -7.07 2.16
N SER A 481 3.96 -6.14 2.69
CA SER A 481 4.88 -5.31 1.91
C SER A 481 5.95 -6.14 1.20
N ILE A 482 6.42 -7.23 1.81
CA ILE A 482 7.38 -8.17 1.20
C ILE A 482 6.72 -8.96 0.06
N TYR A 483 5.47 -9.40 0.23
CA TYR A 483 4.76 -10.11 -0.83
C TYR A 483 4.47 -9.23 -2.05
N PHE A 484 4.22 -7.94 -1.85
CA PHE A 484 3.94 -7.00 -2.93
C PHE A 484 5.17 -6.35 -3.57
N MET A 485 6.41 -6.75 -3.24
CA MET A 485 7.64 -6.18 -3.85
C MET A 485 7.76 -6.30 -5.38
N LYS A 486 6.82 -7.00 -6.02
CA LYS A 486 6.87 -7.40 -7.41
C LYS A 486 6.20 -6.35 -8.29
N GLU A 487 6.68 -6.21 -9.53
CA GLU A 487 6.21 -5.16 -10.44
C GLU A 487 4.70 -5.18 -10.67
N GLU A 488 4.10 -6.35 -10.85
CA GLU A 488 2.66 -6.52 -11.06
C GLU A 488 1.78 -6.16 -9.84
N TYR A 489 2.38 -5.93 -8.66
CA TYR A 489 1.67 -5.50 -7.44
C TYR A 489 2.11 -4.09 -6.99
N ALA A 490 2.53 -3.26 -7.95
CA ALA A 490 3.02 -1.92 -7.68
C ALA A 490 2.07 -1.04 -6.84
N GLU A 491 0.79 -1.09 -7.18
CA GLU A 491 -0.25 -0.32 -6.51
C GLU A 491 -0.47 -0.84 -5.08
N GLU A 492 -0.64 -2.14 -4.92
CA GLU A 492 -0.80 -2.75 -3.60
C GLU A 492 0.44 -2.53 -2.71
N GLN A 493 1.64 -2.50 -3.30
CA GLN A 493 2.87 -2.19 -2.59
C GLN A 493 2.86 -0.75 -2.08
N PHE A 494 2.49 0.22 -2.93
CA PHE A 494 2.36 1.61 -2.52
C PHE A 494 1.39 1.76 -1.34
N GLU A 495 0.17 1.22 -1.46
CA GLU A 495 -0.85 1.30 -0.42
C GLU A 495 -0.38 0.67 0.90
N THR A 496 0.28 -0.49 0.81
CA THR A 496 0.81 -1.19 1.98
C THR A 496 1.92 -0.39 2.66
N LEU A 497 2.85 0.18 1.89
CA LEU A 497 3.95 0.98 2.44
C LEU A 497 3.44 2.29 3.06
N TYR A 498 2.44 2.93 2.43
CA TYR A 498 1.78 4.10 3.00
C TYR A 498 1.16 3.76 4.36
N CYS A 499 0.33 2.72 4.44
CA CYS A 499 -0.30 2.27 5.68
C CYS A 499 0.74 1.86 6.75
N LEU A 500 1.80 1.16 6.33
CA LEU A 500 2.88 0.75 7.23
C LEU A 500 3.63 1.95 7.81
N SER A 501 3.87 2.99 7.02
CA SER A 501 4.46 4.25 7.51
C SER A 501 3.56 4.95 8.53
N VAL A 502 2.23 4.98 8.29
CA VAL A 502 1.26 5.48 9.26
C VAL A 502 1.30 4.67 10.56
N ALA A 503 1.38 3.34 10.47
CA ALA A 503 1.47 2.46 11.63
C ALA A 503 2.76 2.68 12.43
N TYR A 504 3.93 2.76 11.78
CA TYR A 504 5.19 3.10 12.44
C TYR A 504 5.13 4.46 13.14
N ARG A 505 4.59 5.48 12.47
CA ARG A 505 4.39 6.80 13.07
C ARG A 505 3.47 6.73 14.29
N GLY A 506 2.39 5.95 14.22
CA GLY A 506 1.46 5.71 15.33
C GLY A 506 2.11 5.00 16.53
N ALA A 507 3.07 4.11 16.29
CA ALA A 507 3.87 3.46 17.33
C ALA A 507 4.96 4.37 17.93
N GLY A 508 5.23 5.53 17.32
CA GLY A 508 6.32 6.44 17.69
C GLY A 508 7.69 6.08 17.10
N LEU A 509 7.72 5.23 16.08
CA LEU A 509 8.91 4.73 15.37
C LEU A 509 9.16 5.55 14.11
N LEU A 510 9.63 6.79 14.30
CA LEU A 510 9.63 7.81 13.26
C LEU A 510 10.69 7.60 12.17
N TRP A 511 11.81 6.96 12.47
CA TRP A 511 12.85 6.67 11.48
C TRP A 511 12.43 5.54 10.53
N ALA A 512 11.85 4.46 11.07
CA ALA A 512 11.23 3.42 10.26
C ALA A 512 10.06 3.97 9.43
N ALA A 513 9.24 4.86 10.03
CA ALA A 513 8.16 5.55 9.32
C ALA A 513 8.69 6.38 8.14
N ARG A 514 9.76 7.16 8.35
CA ARG A 514 10.39 7.99 7.31
C ARG A 514 10.89 7.14 6.15
N ALA A 515 11.66 6.10 6.46
CA ALA A 515 12.30 5.28 5.44
C ALA A 515 11.23 4.56 4.58
N THR A 516 10.20 4.01 5.24
CA THR A 516 9.03 3.39 4.58
C THR A 516 8.23 4.42 3.77
N SER A 517 8.03 5.65 4.28
CA SER A 517 7.32 6.72 3.57
C SER A 517 8.02 7.14 2.29
N LEU A 518 9.36 7.21 2.31
CA LEU A 518 10.17 7.50 1.12
C LEU A 518 10.01 6.38 0.09
N SER A 519 10.05 5.12 0.50
CA SER A 519 9.81 3.97 -0.40
C SER A 519 8.41 4.00 -1.02
N ALA A 520 7.38 4.34 -0.23
CA ALA A 520 6.01 4.52 -0.74
C ALA A 520 5.97 5.62 -1.82
N LEU A 521 6.57 6.78 -1.54
CA LEU A 521 6.62 7.90 -2.48
C LEU A 521 7.38 7.57 -3.77
N VAL A 522 8.50 6.85 -3.67
CA VAL A 522 9.23 6.37 -4.86
C VAL A 522 8.32 5.51 -5.73
N ARG A 523 7.59 4.57 -5.12
CA ARG A 523 6.64 3.71 -5.85
C ARG A 523 5.53 4.53 -6.51
N MET A 524 5.00 5.51 -5.79
CA MET A 524 3.95 6.41 -6.26
C MET A 524 4.40 7.28 -7.44
N VAL A 525 5.64 7.78 -7.41
CA VAL A 525 6.22 8.57 -8.51
C VAL A 525 6.43 7.71 -9.75
N ILE A 526 6.91 6.46 -9.59
CA ILE A 526 7.04 5.51 -10.71
C ILE A 526 5.68 5.24 -11.36
N LEU A 527 4.64 4.97 -10.55
CA LEU A 527 3.26 4.80 -11.04
C LEU A 527 2.72 6.05 -11.75
N SER A 528 3.10 7.23 -11.26
CA SER A 528 2.67 8.54 -11.79
C SER A 528 3.37 8.94 -13.09
N ASP A 529 4.52 8.34 -13.40
CA ASP A 529 5.23 8.54 -14.67
C ASP A 529 4.66 7.67 -15.81
N GLY A 530 3.72 6.77 -15.49
CA GLY A 530 3.01 5.90 -16.43
C GLY A 530 1.89 6.57 -17.21
N THR A 531 1.04 5.73 -17.84
CA THR A 531 -0.03 6.13 -18.77
C THR A 531 -1.08 7.04 -18.15
N ASP A 532 -1.30 6.89 -16.85
CA ASP A 532 -2.36 7.56 -16.10
C ASP A 532 -1.97 8.98 -15.67
N GLY A 533 -0.70 9.36 -15.88
CA GLY A 533 -0.16 10.63 -15.44
C GLY A 533 -0.09 10.77 -13.91
N PRO A 534 0.11 12.01 -13.41
CA PRO A 534 0.38 12.24 -12.01
C PRO A 534 -0.86 12.01 -11.14
N ARG A 535 -0.75 11.12 -10.15
CA ARG A 535 -1.91 10.68 -9.36
C ARG A 535 -2.11 11.50 -8.06
N PRO A 536 -3.35 11.81 -7.64
CA PRO A 536 -3.64 12.62 -6.45
C PRO A 536 -3.08 12.09 -5.12
N GLU A 537 -2.86 10.78 -5.02
CA GLU A 537 -2.35 10.06 -3.84
C GLU A 537 -0.92 10.50 -3.44
N LEU A 538 -0.22 11.19 -4.34
CA LEU A 538 1.04 11.87 -4.03
C LEU A 538 0.87 12.91 -2.90
N VAL A 539 -0.26 13.60 -2.82
CA VAL A 539 -0.51 14.64 -1.81
C VAL A 539 -0.52 14.11 -0.38
N PRO A 540 -1.38 13.13 -0.01
CA PRO A 540 -1.38 12.58 1.35
C PRO A 540 -0.06 11.89 1.69
N SER A 541 0.59 11.23 0.72
CA SER A 541 1.88 10.56 0.91
C SER A 541 3.03 11.54 1.19
N ALA A 542 3.13 12.63 0.42
CA ALA A 542 4.11 13.67 0.65
C ALA A 542 3.80 14.44 1.94
N SER A 543 2.53 14.65 2.27
CA SER A 543 2.11 15.26 3.54
C SER A 543 2.54 14.41 4.75
N LEU A 544 2.45 13.08 4.65
CA LEU A 544 2.94 12.17 5.69
C LEU A 544 4.46 12.31 5.88
N LEU A 545 5.24 12.34 4.79
CA LEU A 545 6.68 12.54 4.85
C LEU A 545 7.07 13.91 5.42
N ALA A 546 6.34 14.98 5.08
CA ALA A 546 6.56 16.32 5.65
C ALA A 546 6.33 16.31 7.17
N MET A 547 5.22 15.70 7.61
CA MET A 547 4.92 15.55 9.03
C MET A 547 6.02 14.77 9.78
N ILE A 548 6.43 13.62 9.25
CA ILE A 548 7.49 12.81 9.87
C ILE A 548 8.81 13.58 9.91
N SER A 549 9.16 14.30 8.83
CA SER A 549 10.39 15.12 8.78
C SER A 549 10.39 16.22 9.84
N ILE A 550 9.26 16.90 10.05
CA ILE A 550 9.11 17.91 11.11
C ILE A 550 9.27 17.26 12.50
N GLN A 551 8.61 16.12 12.74
CA GLN A 551 8.69 15.37 14.01
C GLN A 551 10.09 14.84 14.31
N LEU A 552 10.88 14.51 13.28
CA LEU A 552 12.29 14.12 13.41
C LEU A 552 13.25 15.31 13.52
N GLY A 553 12.80 16.55 13.30
CA GLY A 553 13.66 17.73 13.27
C GLY A 553 14.52 17.82 12.00
N ARG A 554 14.16 17.06 10.96
CA ARG A 554 14.80 17.09 9.63
C ARG A 554 14.25 18.26 8.83
N PHE A 555 14.63 19.46 9.26
CA PHE A 555 14.05 20.71 8.78
C PHE A 555 14.19 20.90 7.27
N VAL A 556 15.36 20.59 6.69
CA VAL A 556 15.59 20.76 5.25
C VAL A 556 14.77 19.78 4.41
N ASP A 557 14.68 18.51 4.84
CA ASP A 557 13.80 17.52 4.20
C ASP A 557 12.34 18.02 4.20
N ALA A 558 11.86 18.57 5.33
CA ALA A 558 10.52 19.12 5.42
C ALA A 558 10.30 20.28 4.43
N LEU A 559 11.26 21.20 4.28
CA LEU A 559 11.17 22.28 3.29
C LEU A 559 11.15 21.77 1.85
N ASN A 560 11.97 20.76 1.52
CA ASN A 560 11.97 20.13 0.20
C ASN A 560 10.62 19.49 -0.12
N VAL A 561 10.03 18.78 0.84
CA VAL A 561 8.71 18.16 0.66
C VAL A 561 7.62 19.22 0.54
N ILE A 562 7.69 20.33 1.29
CA ILE A 562 6.75 21.46 1.19
C ILE A 562 6.88 22.16 -0.17
N LEU A 563 8.10 22.34 -0.68
CA LEU A 563 8.33 22.85 -2.04
C LEU A 563 7.66 21.95 -3.08
N TRP A 564 7.79 20.64 -2.92
CA TRP A 564 7.15 19.67 -3.80
C TRP A 564 5.63 19.71 -3.68
N LEU A 565 5.07 19.76 -2.47
CA LEU A 565 3.62 19.90 -2.22
C LEU A 565 3.04 21.17 -2.85
N ASN A 566 3.75 22.31 -2.78
CA ASN A 566 3.35 23.53 -3.47
C ASN A 566 3.32 23.34 -4.99
N SER A 567 4.26 22.57 -5.55
CA SER A 567 4.28 22.24 -6.97
C SER A 567 3.15 21.28 -7.36
N LEU A 568 2.87 20.28 -6.52
CA LEU A 568 1.74 19.36 -6.69
C LEU A 568 0.39 20.10 -6.62
N HIS A 569 0.26 21.12 -5.78
CA HIS A 569 -0.94 21.97 -5.74
C HIS A 569 -1.25 22.62 -7.09
N GLU A 570 -0.21 22.99 -7.84
CA GLU A 570 -0.33 23.65 -9.15
C GLU A 570 -0.49 22.65 -10.30
N VAL A 571 0.10 21.45 -10.20
CA VAL A 571 0.23 20.47 -11.32
C VAL A 571 -0.77 19.31 -11.23
N LEU A 572 -1.33 19.00 -10.06
CA LEU A 572 -2.32 17.92 -9.93
C LEU A 572 -3.75 18.40 -10.21
N PRO A 573 -4.59 17.56 -10.83
CA PRO A 573 -6.02 17.82 -11.04
C PRO A 573 -6.84 17.58 -9.75
N LEU A 574 -6.51 18.30 -8.68
CA LEU A 574 -7.21 18.18 -7.40
C LEU A 574 -8.62 18.79 -7.47
N SER A 575 -9.58 18.17 -6.77
CA SER A 575 -10.90 18.78 -6.51
C SER A 575 -10.74 20.04 -5.66
N ASP A 576 -11.77 20.91 -5.63
CA ASP A 576 -11.74 22.11 -4.78
C ASP A 576 -11.55 21.75 -3.29
N GLU A 577 -12.20 20.67 -2.83
CA GLU A 577 -11.99 20.11 -1.49
C GLU A 577 -10.55 19.63 -1.29
N GLY A 578 -9.95 18.96 -2.27
CA GLY A 578 -8.57 18.51 -2.22
C GLY A 578 -7.57 19.67 -2.20
N ARG A 579 -7.81 20.74 -2.96
CA ARG A 579 -7.00 21.96 -2.95
C ARG A 579 -7.06 22.66 -1.60
N GLU A 580 -8.26 22.79 -1.04
CA GLU A 580 -8.46 23.40 0.27
C GLU A 580 -7.85 22.54 1.40
N GLY A 581 -8.00 21.21 1.30
CA GLY A 581 -7.35 20.26 2.21
C GLY A 581 -5.83 20.40 2.21
N LEU A 582 -5.20 20.51 1.03
CA LEU A 582 -3.76 20.74 0.90
C LEU A 582 -3.34 22.11 1.48
N ARG A 583 -4.11 23.18 1.23
CA ARG A 583 -3.83 24.50 1.83
C ARG A 583 -3.87 24.46 3.36
N ASN A 584 -4.88 23.80 3.92
CA ASN A 584 -5.00 23.61 5.37
C ASN A 584 -3.82 22.80 5.92
N LYS A 585 -3.35 21.79 5.19
CA LYS A 585 -2.17 21.00 5.58
C LYS A 585 -0.88 21.82 5.55
N LEU A 586 -0.68 22.65 4.53
CA LEU A 586 0.46 23.57 4.45
C LEU A 586 0.46 24.58 5.60
N LEU A 587 -0.72 25.11 5.96
CA LEU A 587 -0.88 25.99 7.12
C LEU A 587 -0.59 25.27 8.45
N GLU A 588 -0.96 24.00 8.57
CA GLU A 588 -0.59 23.17 9.72
C GLU A 588 0.93 23.02 9.83
N PHE A 589 1.62 22.74 8.72
CA PHE A 589 3.09 22.67 8.71
C PHE A 589 3.75 23.99 9.06
N ASP A 590 3.26 25.12 8.56
CA ASP A 590 3.74 26.46 8.91
C ASP A 590 3.70 26.69 10.44
N ARG A 591 2.58 26.36 11.07
CA ARG A 591 2.39 26.49 12.53
C ARG A 591 3.27 25.53 13.33
N LEU A 592 3.46 24.30 12.87
CA LEU A 592 4.35 23.34 13.52
C LEU A 592 5.82 23.77 13.43
N LEU A 593 6.25 24.25 12.27
CA LEU A 593 7.58 24.81 12.07
C LEU A 593 7.79 26.06 12.93
N MET A 594 6.78 26.92 13.07
CA MET A 594 6.83 28.03 14.02
C MET A 594 7.07 27.53 15.45
N CYS A 595 6.30 26.54 15.92
CA CYS A 595 6.47 25.94 17.26
C CYS A 595 7.87 25.35 17.47
N GLN A 596 8.46 24.76 16.42
CA GLN A 596 9.82 24.24 16.45
C GLN A 596 10.85 25.37 16.53
N ILE A 597 10.74 26.37 15.65
CA ILE A 597 11.69 27.50 15.52
C ILE A 597 11.81 28.30 16.83
N VAL A 598 10.70 28.59 17.50
CA VAL A 598 10.70 29.36 18.76
C VAL A 598 11.41 28.66 19.93
N ASN A 599 11.64 27.34 19.80
CA ASN A 599 12.33 26.54 20.81
C ASN A 599 13.79 26.22 20.48
N LEU A 600 14.29 26.69 19.32
CA LEU A 600 15.67 26.44 18.89
C LEU A 600 16.70 27.15 19.77
N GLU A 601 17.91 26.61 19.77
CA GLU A 601 19.08 27.21 20.40
C GLU A 601 19.82 28.15 19.44
N ALA A 602 20.71 28.98 19.99
CA ALA A 602 21.43 29.99 19.21
C ALA A 602 22.25 29.40 18.05
N ASP A 603 22.81 28.20 18.22
CA ASP A 603 23.58 27.52 17.17
C ASP A 603 22.69 27.15 15.98
N ASP A 604 21.49 26.62 16.24
CA ASP A 604 20.53 26.28 15.20
C ASP A 604 19.96 27.55 14.53
N LEU A 605 19.70 28.61 15.30
CA LEU A 605 19.27 29.90 14.73
C LEU A 605 20.33 30.48 13.78
N ARG A 606 21.62 30.43 14.14
CA ARG A 606 22.71 30.88 13.24
C ARG A 606 22.76 30.06 11.95
N ALA A 607 22.54 28.74 12.04
CA ALA A 607 22.49 27.86 10.88
C ALA A 607 21.34 28.16 9.90
N LEU A 608 20.31 28.89 10.36
CA LEU A 608 19.13 29.26 9.57
C LEU A 608 19.19 30.73 9.06
N SER A 609 20.34 31.40 9.06
CA SER A 609 20.46 32.82 8.66
C SER A 609 19.94 33.14 7.25
N THR A 610 20.02 32.18 6.32
CA THR A 610 19.59 32.34 4.91
C THR A 610 18.17 31.83 4.64
N VAL A 611 17.52 31.24 5.63
CA VAL A 611 16.24 30.54 5.51
C VAL A 611 15.00 31.45 5.47
N PRO A 612 14.96 32.68 6.04
CA PRO A 612 13.74 33.48 6.06
C PRO A 612 13.07 33.68 4.70
N ASP A 613 13.84 34.01 3.65
CA ASP A 613 13.31 34.18 2.30
C ASP A 613 12.83 32.84 1.69
N MET A 614 13.45 31.73 2.08
CA MET A 614 13.00 30.40 1.66
C MET A 614 11.60 30.11 2.23
N LEU A 615 11.39 30.40 3.52
CA LEU A 615 10.09 30.25 4.17
C LEU A 615 9.03 31.13 3.50
N GLU A 616 9.39 32.36 3.10
CA GLU A 616 8.50 33.26 2.35
C GLU A 616 8.08 32.66 1.00
N LYS A 617 9.03 32.21 0.19
CA LYS A 617 8.75 31.60 -1.13
C LYS A 617 7.94 30.31 -1.02
N LEU A 618 8.08 29.60 0.10
CA LEU A 618 7.28 28.41 0.42
C LEU A 618 5.92 28.71 1.05
N ARG A 619 5.60 30.00 1.28
CA ARG A 619 4.37 30.49 1.92
C ARG A 619 4.21 30.05 3.39
N LEU A 620 5.34 29.85 4.08
CA LEU A 620 5.42 29.50 5.51
C LEU A 620 5.61 30.78 6.34
N PHE A 621 4.57 31.62 6.36
CA PHE A 621 4.65 32.98 6.90
C PHE A 621 4.82 33.02 8.42
N SER A 622 4.17 32.13 9.17
CA SER A 622 4.26 32.07 10.64
C SER A 622 5.67 31.67 11.07
N ALA A 623 6.23 30.64 10.44
CA ALA A 623 7.60 30.19 10.65
C ALA A 623 8.61 31.29 10.29
N ARG A 624 8.41 31.98 9.16
CA ARG A 624 9.25 33.11 8.72
C ARG A 624 9.27 34.23 9.76
N MET A 625 8.09 34.67 10.21
CA MET A 625 7.96 35.76 11.17
C MET A 625 8.65 35.41 12.50
N ALA A 626 8.47 34.19 13.00
CA ALA A 626 9.15 33.72 14.20
C ALA A 626 10.68 33.69 14.03
N LEU A 627 11.17 33.21 12.89
CA LEU A 627 12.61 33.15 12.62
C LEU A 627 13.24 34.56 12.53
N ILE A 628 12.62 35.48 11.79
CA ILE A 628 13.10 36.86 11.65
C ILE A 628 13.11 37.58 13.01
N LEU A 629 12.08 37.36 13.83
CA LEU A 629 12.03 37.85 15.21
C LEU A 629 13.25 37.36 16.01
N LEU A 630 13.48 36.04 16.03
CA LEU A 630 14.57 35.41 16.79
C LEU A 630 15.97 35.73 16.28
N LEU A 631 16.11 36.09 15.01
CA LEU A 631 17.37 36.58 14.44
C LEU A 631 17.65 38.06 14.79
N GLY A 632 16.67 38.78 15.34
CA GLY A 632 16.79 40.19 15.74
C GLY A 632 16.46 41.20 14.63
N HIS A 633 15.72 40.79 13.59
CA HIS A 633 15.38 41.64 12.44
C HIS A 633 13.90 41.99 12.35
N ALA A 634 13.17 42.01 13.48
CA ALA A 634 11.71 42.25 13.49
C ALA A 634 11.27 43.54 12.77
N GLU A 635 12.08 44.60 12.77
CA GLU A 635 11.82 45.84 12.02
C GLU A 635 11.66 45.62 10.50
N SER A 636 12.28 44.58 9.93
CA SER A 636 12.11 44.27 8.51
C SER A 636 10.71 43.77 8.18
N LEU A 637 10.01 43.14 9.15
CA LEU A 637 8.64 42.66 9.00
C LEU A 637 7.62 43.81 8.96
N GLU A 638 7.93 44.94 9.61
CA GLU A 638 7.12 46.15 9.51
C GLU A 638 7.33 46.83 8.14
N GLN A 639 8.57 46.85 7.66
CA GLN A 639 8.94 47.51 6.39
C GLN A 639 8.37 46.80 5.16
N ASP A 640 8.25 45.47 5.19
CA ASP A 640 7.71 44.67 4.08
C ASP A 640 6.20 44.41 4.18
N GLY A 641 5.56 44.87 5.25
CA GLY A 641 4.11 44.73 5.48
C GLY A 641 3.67 43.37 6.02
N SER A 642 4.60 42.51 6.47
CA SER A 642 4.28 41.24 7.14
C SER A 642 3.54 41.46 8.47
N ILE A 643 3.82 42.57 9.16
CA ILE A 643 3.04 43.05 10.31
C ILE A 643 2.09 44.15 9.79
N PRO A 644 0.76 43.99 9.87
CA PRO A 644 -0.20 45.01 9.45
C PRO A 644 -0.03 46.32 10.26
N GLU A 645 -0.52 47.45 9.74
CA GLU A 645 -0.46 48.76 10.45
C GLU A 645 -1.10 48.74 11.84
N GLU A 646 -2.06 47.84 12.07
CA GLU A 646 -2.75 47.64 13.35
C GLU A 646 -1.98 46.73 14.32
N GLY A 647 -0.99 45.96 13.83
CA GLY A 647 -0.21 45.03 14.63
C GLY A 647 1.10 45.62 15.15
N SER A 648 1.73 44.94 16.11
CA SER A 648 3.04 45.36 16.66
C SER A 648 4.03 44.21 16.81
N ILE A 649 5.33 44.56 16.88
CA ILE A 649 6.39 43.59 17.21
C ILE A 649 6.15 42.93 18.58
N ASP A 650 5.53 43.63 19.54
CA ASP A 650 5.24 43.07 20.86
C ASP A 650 4.14 42.01 20.81
N GLU A 651 3.09 42.20 20.00
CA GLU A 651 2.09 41.15 19.74
C GLU A 651 2.70 39.91 19.06
N LEU A 652 3.67 40.11 18.16
CA LEU A 652 4.40 39.00 17.55
C LEU A 652 5.25 38.23 18.58
N LYS A 653 5.85 38.92 19.56
CA LYS A 653 6.54 38.27 20.68
C LYS A 653 5.57 37.45 21.53
N GLU A 654 4.40 38.00 21.86
CA GLU A 654 3.35 37.28 22.60
C GLU A 654 2.90 36.02 21.85
N LEU A 655 2.71 36.10 20.53
CA LEU A 655 2.41 34.95 19.68
C LEU A 655 3.52 33.89 19.73
N ALA A 656 4.79 34.30 19.67
CA ALA A 656 5.94 33.40 19.77
C ALA A 656 6.03 32.71 21.13
N GLU A 657 5.74 33.43 22.22
CA GLU A 657 5.66 32.87 23.58
C GLU A 657 4.51 31.87 23.71
N LEU A 658 3.34 32.16 23.14
CA LEU A 658 2.20 31.24 23.09
C LEU A 658 2.52 29.98 22.26
N ALA A 659 3.25 30.13 21.15
CA ALA A 659 3.71 29.01 20.32
C ALA A 659 4.70 28.13 21.08
N ALA A 660 5.60 28.73 21.87
CA ALA A 660 6.62 28.01 22.64
C ALA A 660 6.03 27.08 23.72
N VAL A 661 4.82 27.36 24.19
CA VAL A 661 4.13 26.56 25.23
C VAL A 661 3.04 25.62 24.69
N GLN A 662 2.83 25.57 23.37
CA GLN A 662 1.87 24.63 22.76
C GLN A 662 2.24 23.17 23.05
N PRO A 663 1.27 22.25 23.18
CA PRO A 663 1.56 20.82 23.32
C PRO A 663 2.48 20.29 22.21
N ALA A 664 2.24 20.70 20.97
CA ALA A 664 3.09 20.33 19.82
C ALA A 664 4.56 20.72 20.00
N ALA A 665 4.85 21.86 20.65
CA ALA A 665 6.21 22.32 20.91
C ALA A 665 6.97 21.41 21.90
N ARG A 666 6.26 20.66 22.76
CA ARG A 666 6.85 19.71 23.71
C ARG A 666 7.39 18.46 23.02
N ASP A 667 6.68 18.00 21.99
CA ASP A 667 6.97 16.77 21.28
C ASP A 667 7.96 16.96 20.11
N LEU A 668 8.13 18.20 19.65
CA LEU A 668 9.06 18.54 18.57
C LEU A 668 10.52 18.63 19.06
N PRO A 669 11.50 18.18 18.24
CA PRO A 669 12.91 18.30 18.59
C PRO A 669 13.34 19.75 18.79
N LYS A 670 14.11 19.98 19.85
CA LYS A 670 14.70 21.30 20.18
C LYS A 670 16.00 21.59 19.43
N ARG A 671 16.58 20.56 18.81
CA ARG A 671 17.77 20.63 17.96
C ARG A 671 17.40 20.09 16.59
N LEU A 672 17.84 20.77 15.54
CA LEU A 672 17.59 20.35 14.16
C LEU A 672 18.65 19.36 13.69
N LEU A 673 18.21 18.37 12.90
CA LEU A 673 19.08 17.45 12.19
C LEU A 673 19.34 18.00 10.78
N MET A 674 20.55 18.54 10.59
CA MET A 674 20.99 19.16 9.34
C MET A 674 22.40 18.71 9.00
N TYR A 675 22.66 18.49 7.71
CA TYR A 675 24.01 18.18 7.22
C TYR A 675 24.85 19.47 7.10
N GLN A 676 25.25 20.06 8.24
CA GLN A 676 26.00 21.32 8.30
C GLN A 676 27.20 21.29 9.25
N ASN A 677 28.21 20.46 8.96
CA ASN A 677 29.47 20.41 9.72
C ASN A 677 29.29 20.25 11.24
N ARG A 678 28.19 19.61 11.66
CA ARG A 678 27.86 19.31 13.07
C ARG A 678 27.70 17.80 13.20
N GLU A 679 28.20 17.26 14.30
CA GLU A 679 28.07 15.84 14.62
C GLU A 679 26.59 15.41 14.64
N PHE A 680 26.33 14.21 14.13
CA PHE A 680 25.02 13.60 14.20
C PHE A 680 24.72 13.21 15.64
N GLU A 681 23.53 13.53 16.12
CA GLU A 681 23.05 13.05 17.42
C GLU A 681 21.54 12.84 17.37
N ALA A 682 21.11 11.60 17.57
CA ALA A 682 19.70 11.25 17.70
C ALA A 682 19.49 10.25 18.83
N SER A 683 18.27 10.13 19.32
CA SER A 683 17.91 9.11 20.31
C SER A 683 16.55 8.53 20.01
N VAL A 684 16.42 7.22 20.19
CA VAL A 684 15.16 6.49 20.07
C VAL A 684 14.85 5.76 21.38
N ILE A 685 13.58 5.44 21.60
CA ILE A 685 13.13 4.68 22.77
C ILE A 685 12.56 3.36 22.26
N LEU A 686 13.22 2.25 22.60
CA LEU A 686 12.84 0.91 22.17
C LEU A 686 12.78 0.01 23.39
N LEU A 687 11.62 -0.62 23.62
CA LEU A 687 11.34 -1.42 24.83
C LEU A 687 11.58 -0.64 26.14
N GLY A 688 11.40 0.69 26.12
CA GLY A 688 11.71 1.59 27.23
C GLY A 688 13.19 1.92 27.41
N VAL A 689 14.09 1.38 26.57
CA VAL A 689 15.53 1.67 26.55
C VAL A 689 15.79 2.89 25.69
N LYS A 690 16.55 3.86 26.20
CA LYS A 690 17.03 4.99 25.39
C LYS A 690 18.29 4.59 24.63
N VAL A 691 18.20 4.47 23.31
CA VAL A 691 19.36 4.20 22.44
C VAL A 691 19.80 5.51 21.79
N LYS A 692 21.03 5.95 22.09
CA LYS A 692 21.61 7.20 21.58
C LYS A 692 22.57 6.89 20.43
N PHE A 693 22.41 7.56 19.30
CA PHE A 693 23.27 7.41 18.13
C PHE A 693 24.12 8.67 17.92
N THR A 694 25.41 8.47 17.63
CA THR A 694 26.36 9.54 17.31
C THR A 694 27.21 9.18 16.10
N ALA A 695 27.51 10.17 15.27
CA ALA A 695 28.50 10.06 14.20
C ALA A 695 29.20 11.41 14.02
N ASP A 696 30.29 11.40 13.26
CA ASP A 696 30.99 12.62 12.87
C ASP A 696 30.09 13.57 12.05
N ALA A 697 30.65 14.71 11.66
CA ALA A 697 29.93 15.71 10.89
C ALA A 697 29.76 15.36 9.40
N SER A 698 30.23 14.20 8.94
CA SER A 698 30.18 13.81 7.54
C SER A 698 28.76 13.41 7.14
N VAL A 699 28.38 13.74 5.90
CA VAL A 699 27.11 13.28 5.33
C VAL A 699 27.01 11.75 5.37
N PHE A 700 28.12 11.06 5.13
CA PHE A 700 28.16 9.60 5.11
C PHE A 700 27.85 9.01 6.50
N GLY A 701 28.47 9.54 7.57
CA GLY A 701 28.22 9.09 8.94
C GLY A 701 26.77 9.32 9.38
N HIS A 702 26.18 10.45 8.97
CA HIS A 702 24.76 10.73 9.20
C HIS A 702 23.88 9.69 8.49
N LEU A 703 24.09 9.45 7.19
CA LEU A 703 23.32 8.48 6.40
C LEU A 703 23.40 7.05 6.99
N LEU A 704 24.58 6.65 7.47
CA LEU A 704 24.76 5.38 8.17
C LEU A 704 23.92 5.34 9.45
N CYS A 705 24.03 6.34 10.33
CA CYS A 705 23.21 6.42 11.54
C CYS A 705 21.71 6.30 11.23
N GLU A 706 21.22 7.01 10.20
CA GLU A 706 19.81 6.93 9.79
C GLU A 706 19.39 5.51 9.39
N ALA A 707 20.23 4.81 8.63
CA ALA A 707 19.97 3.43 8.22
C ALA A 707 19.95 2.47 9.43
N HIS A 708 20.88 2.63 10.37
CA HIS A 708 20.95 1.83 11.59
C HIS A 708 19.72 2.05 12.49
N ILE A 709 19.31 3.31 12.67
CA ILE A 709 18.14 3.64 13.49
C ILE A 709 16.86 3.12 12.83
N GLY A 710 16.68 3.34 11.53
CA GLY A 710 15.50 2.89 10.78
C GLY A 710 15.37 1.36 10.80
N ALA A 711 16.48 0.64 10.62
CA ALA A 711 16.50 -0.82 10.73
C ALA A 711 16.17 -1.29 12.14
N LEU A 712 16.78 -0.68 13.17
CA LEU A 712 16.55 -1.06 14.56
C LEU A 712 15.09 -0.82 15.00
N GLU A 713 14.51 0.31 14.63
CA GLU A 713 13.09 0.59 14.86
C GLU A 713 12.18 -0.43 14.15
N GLY A 714 12.45 -0.72 12.87
CA GLY A 714 11.66 -1.70 12.09
C GLY A 714 11.79 -3.13 12.64
N PHE A 715 12.97 -3.50 13.14
CA PHE A 715 13.25 -4.80 13.72
C PHE A 715 12.55 -4.98 15.06
N LEU A 716 12.68 -4.00 15.96
CA LEU A 716 12.09 -4.07 17.30
C LEU A 716 10.60 -3.68 17.34
N ALA A 717 10.01 -3.22 16.25
CA ALA A 717 8.65 -2.69 16.24
C ALA A 717 7.58 -3.57 16.90
N THR A 718 7.64 -4.89 16.71
CA THR A 718 6.68 -5.84 17.29
C THR A 718 7.24 -6.62 18.49
N SER A 719 8.41 -6.22 19.00
CA SER A 719 9.11 -6.89 20.12
C SER A 719 8.41 -6.72 21.48
N ILE A 720 7.52 -5.74 21.61
CA ILE A 720 6.75 -5.52 22.85
C ILE A 720 5.90 -6.75 23.22
N GLU A 721 5.46 -7.52 22.22
CA GLU A 721 4.54 -8.65 22.38
C GLU A 721 5.26 -10.01 22.50
N THR A 722 6.59 -10.03 22.36
CA THR A 722 7.38 -11.28 22.31
C THR A 722 7.84 -11.78 23.67
N GLY A 723 7.68 -10.98 24.72
CA GLY A 723 8.22 -11.28 26.04
C GLY A 723 9.73 -11.03 26.15
N MET A 724 10.31 -10.21 25.28
CA MET A 724 11.62 -9.60 25.51
C MET A 724 11.55 -8.71 26.75
N LEU A 725 12.53 -8.88 27.64
CA LEU A 725 12.65 -8.11 28.88
C LEU A 725 13.94 -7.29 28.81
N ALA A 726 13.79 -5.98 28.68
CA ALA A 726 14.90 -5.05 28.68
C ALA A 726 15.50 -4.93 30.11
N HIS A 727 16.83 -4.94 30.19
CA HIS A 727 17.57 -4.85 31.45
C HIS A 727 18.45 -3.60 31.55
N ALA A 728 18.73 -2.93 30.44
CA ALA A 728 19.50 -1.69 30.38
C ALA A 728 18.58 -0.47 30.21
N SER A 729 18.86 0.63 30.90
CA SER A 729 18.11 1.88 30.74
C SER A 729 18.55 2.69 29.51
N GLU A 730 19.82 2.54 29.14
CA GLU A 730 20.46 3.29 28.06
C GLU A 730 21.51 2.45 27.33
N LEU A 731 21.71 2.76 26.05
CA LEU A 731 22.77 2.22 25.19
C LEU A 731 23.27 3.35 24.28
N SER A 732 24.58 3.52 24.17
CA SER A 732 25.17 4.46 23.21
C SER A 732 25.69 3.70 21.99
N VAL A 733 25.44 4.22 20.80
CA VAL A 733 25.91 3.68 19.52
C VAL A 733 26.71 4.78 18.82
N SER A 734 27.99 4.52 18.55
CA SER A 734 28.87 5.41 17.79
C SER A 734 29.16 4.80 16.43
N VAL A 735 28.98 5.56 15.35
CA VAL A 735 29.34 5.14 13.99
C VAL A 735 30.63 5.84 13.57
N GLU A 736 31.65 5.06 13.25
CA GLU A 736 33.01 5.50 12.90
C GLU A 736 33.37 5.02 11.49
N ILE A 737 33.67 5.95 10.59
CA ILE A 737 34.14 5.63 9.24
C ILE A 737 35.66 5.41 9.28
N CYS A 738 36.13 4.32 8.68
CA CYS A 738 37.51 3.84 8.76
C CYS A 738 38.11 3.63 7.35
N GLU A 739 39.36 4.06 7.14
CA GLU A 739 40.08 3.88 5.85
C GLU A 739 40.76 2.48 5.73
N ASP A 740 41.21 1.88 6.82
CA ASP A 740 41.99 0.62 6.81
C ASP A 740 41.15 -0.61 7.21
N LEU A 741 39.88 -0.67 6.80
CA LEU A 741 38.95 -1.74 7.20
C LEU A 741 38.36 -2.45 5.98
N GLY A 742 38.54 -3.78 5.89
CA GLY A 742 38.03 -4.56 4.74
C GLY A 742 36.54 -4.87 4.77
N GLU A 743 35.97 -5.03 5.97
CA GLU A 743 34.55 -5.37 6.19
C GLU A 743 34.02 -4.63 7.43
N PRO A 744 32.72 -4.29 7.49
CA PRO A 744 32.12 -3.66 8.66
C PRO A 744 32.29 -4.49 9.93
N ASP A 745 32.54 -3.83 11.08
CA ASP A 745 32.69 -4.49 12.37
C ASP A 745 31.90 -3.76 13.47
N ILE A 746 31.54 -4.49 14.53
CA ILE A 746 30.76 -3.97 15.66
C ILE A 746 31.46 -4.37 16.95
N ILE A 747 31.85 -3.39 17.74
CA ILE A 747 32.55 -3.59 19.02
C ILE A 747 31.62 -3.17 20.16
N PHE A 748 31.38 -4.07 21.10
CA PHE A 748 30.59 -3.78 22.30
C PHE A 748 31.51 -3.62 23.52
N ASP A 749 31.44 -2.46 24.18
CA ASP A 749 31.97 -2.26 25.52
C ASP A 749 30.85 -2.39 26.56
N PRO A 750 30.77 -3.53 27.28
CA PRO A 750 29.74 -3.73 28.30
C PRO A 750 29.93 -2.80 29.51
N GLY A 751 31.11 -2.25 29.75
CA GLY A 751 31.38 -1.38 30.90
C GLY A 751 30.67 -0.03 30.77
N SER A 752 30.80 0.59 29.60
CA SER A 752 30.18 1.87 29.27
C SER A 752 28.80 1.74 28.60
N MET A 753 28.36 0.52 28.28
CA MET A 753 27.17 0.27 27.46
C MET A 753 27.26 1.03 26.12
N MET A 754 28.40 0.88 25.45
CA MET A 754 28.69 1.53 24.17
C MET A 754 28.93 0.49 23.08
N LEU A 755 28.21 0.63 21.97
CA LEU A 755 28.46 -0.09 20.72
C LEU A 755 29.16 0.86 19.74
N THR A 756 30.30 0.45 19.22
CA THR A 756 31.01 1.16 18.14
C THR A 756 30.85 0.38 16.85
N VAL A 757 30.16 0.95 15.88
CA VAL A 757 30.08 0.46 14.51
C VAL A 757 31.24 1.06 13.73
N LYS A 758 32.11 0.20 13.21
CA LYS A 758 33.21 0.60 12.33
C LYS A 758 32.85 0.27 10.89
N TRP A 759 32.85 1.29 10.04
CA TRP A 759 32.39 1.17 8.66
C TRP A 759 33.51 1.53 7.66
N PRO A 760 33.82 0.68 6.67
CA PRO A 760 34.80 1.00 5.63
C PRO A 760 34.42 2.20 4.77
N VAL A 761 35.36 3.10 4.48
CA VAL A 761 35.10 4.27 3.63
C VAL A 761 34.76 3.89 2.19
N GLU A 762 35.24 2.73 1.72
CA GLU A 762 35.02 2.21 0.37
C GLU A 762 33.60 1.71 0.15
N LEU A 763 32.87 1.35 1.21
CA LEU A 763 31.52 0.79 1.13
C LEU A 763 30.47 1.90 1.22
N ASP A 764 30.41 2.76 0.21
CA ASP A 764 29.49 3.90 0.18
C ASP A 764 28.02 3.45 0.09
N VAL A 765 27.22 3.72 1.12
CA VAL A 765 25.79 3.33 1.18
C VAL A 765 24.90 4.06 0.17
N ARG A 766 25.43 5.08 -0.51
CA ARG A 766 24.78 5.75 -1.64
C ARG A 766 24.84 4.92 -2.91
N ASP A 767 25.80 4.00 -3.01
CA ASP A 767 25.92 3.07 -4.12
C ASP A 767 25.06 1.82 -3.86
N VAL A 768 24.20 1.49 -4.83
CA VAL A 768 23.35 0.31 -4.80
C VAL A 768 24.18 -0.97 -4.78
N ALA A 769 25.40 -0.97 -5.31
CA ALA A 769 26.31 -2.11 -5.30
C ALA A 769 26.64 -2.60 -3.87
N HIS A 770 26.64 -1.70 -2.87
CA HIS A 770 26.93 -2.02 -1.48
C HIS A 770 25.67 -2.27 -0.63
N HIS A 771 24.47 -2.21 -1.23
CA HIS A 771 23.21 -2.31 -0.50
C HIS A 771 23.04 -3.66 0.21
N GLN A 772 23.45 -4.77 -0.42
CA GLN A 772 23.38 -6.10 0.21
C GLN A 772 24.32 -6.19 1.42
N THR A 773 25.55 -5.68 1.30
CA THR A 773 26.51 -5.63 2.41
C THR A 773 25.98 -4.82 3.58
N LEU A 774 25.30 -3.69 3.31
CA LEU A 774 24.59 -2.92 4.33
C LEU A 774 23.47 -3.74 4.98
N CYS A 775 22.64 -4.41 4.19
CA CYS A 775 21.55 -5.23 4.73
C CYS A 775 22.07 -6.34 5.66
N ASP A 776 23.10 -7.07 5.26
CA ASP A 776 23.70 -8.14 6.05
C ASP A 776 24.28 -7.60 7.37
N HIS A 777 24.96 -6.45 7.32
CA HIS A 777 25.48 -5.78 8.52
C HIS A 777 24.37 -5.32 9.47
N LEU A 778 23.28 -4.74 8.95
CA LEU A 778 22.17 -4.25 9.76
C LEU A 778 21.48 -5.38 10.55
N ILE A 779 21.49 -6.61 10.02
CA ILE A 779 21.00 -7.79 10.73
C ILE A 779 21.89 -8.09 11.94
N ASP A 780 23.22 -8.16 11.75
CA ASP A 780 24.18 -8.38 12.86
C ASP A 780 24.08 -7.25 13.90
N PHE A 781 23.97 -6.00 13.44
CA PHE A 781 23.77 -4.84 14.31
C PHE A 781 22.52 -4.97 15.17
N CYS A 782 21.35 -5.28 14.59
CA CYS A 782 20.11 -5.43 15.36
C CYS A 782 20.24 -6.56 16.39
N ALA A 783 20.86 -7.69 16.03
CA ALA A 783 21.09 -8.80 16.94
C ALA A 783 21.99 -8.39 18.13
N ARG A 784 23.08 -7.67 17.88
CA ARG A 784 24.01 -7.19 18.94
C ARG A 784 23.39 -6.13 19.84
N VAL A 785 22.55 -5.25 19.31
CA VAL A 785 21.80 -4.29 20.14
C VAL A 785 20.87 -5.04 21.08
N ILE A 786 20.16 -6.06 20.59
CA ILE A 786 19.27 -6.88 21.41
C ILE A 786 20.03 -7.58 22.53
N ASP A 787 21.13 -8.27 22.20
CA ASP A 787 22.00 -8.92 23.19
C ASP A 787 22.56 -7.93 24.23
N ALA A 788 22.83 -6.69 23.81
CA ALA A 788 23.31 -5.66 24.71
C ALA A 788 22.25 -5.20 25.73
N ILE A 789 20.97 -5.11 25.35
CA ILE A 789 19.94 -4.40 26.14
C ILE A 789 18.84 -5.28 26.73
N ALA A 790 18.61 -6.47 26.19
CA ALA A 790 17.46 -7.30 26.51
C ALA A 790 17.81 -8.78 26.63
N VAL A 791 16.99 -9.49 27.41
CA VAL A 791 16.99 -10.94 27.47
C VAL A 791 15.67 -11.47 26.94
N VAL A 792 15.74 -12.51 26.11
CA VAL A 792 14.56 -13.27 25.70
C VAL A 792 14.20 -14.20 26.85
N ASN A 793 12.94 -14.17 27.28
CA ASN A 793 12.47 -15.12 28.27
C ASN A 793 12.62 -16.55 27.69
N PRO A 794 13.40 -17.45 28.31
CA PRO A 794 13.66 -18.80 27.79
C PRO A 794 12.37 -19.60 27.55
N ASP A 795 11.33 -19.32 28.33
CA ASP A 795 10.02 -19.97 28.21
C ASP A 795 9.22 -19.47 27.00
N LYS A 796 9.64 -18.36 26.35
CA LYS A 796 9.07 -17.77 25.14
C LYS A 796 10.06 -17.71 23.97
N ASP A 797 11.21 -18.37 24.08
CA ASP A 797 12.30 -18.29 23.09
C ASP A 797 11.86 -18.78 21.70
N ASN A 798 11.06 -19.85 21.66
CA ASN A 798 10.42 -20.33 20.43
C ASN A 798 9.48 -19.27 19.80
N GLY A 799 8.85 -18.42 20.60
CA GLY A 799 7.92 -17.38 20.15
C GLY A 799 8.63 -16.18 19.51
N PHE A 800 9.80 -15.79 20.02
CA PHE A 800 10.62 -14.75 19.41
C PHE A 800 11.21 -15.23 18.07
N MET A 801 11.76 -16.45 18.04
CA MET A 801 12.29 -17.04 16.80
C MET A 801 11.19 -17.29 15.76
N SER A 802 10.02 -17.78 16.17
CA SER A 802 8.88 -17.91 15.24
C SER A 802 8.44 -16.56 14.71
N GLN A 803 8.46 -15.50 15.53
CA GLN A 803 8.11 -14.16 15.08
C GLN A 803 9.04 -13.65 13.96
N LEU A 804 10.36 -13.80 14.14
CA LEU A 804 11.34 -13.36 13.15
C LEU A 804 11.07 -13.97 11.77
N VAL A 805 10.68 -15.24 11.74
CA VAL A 805 10.38 -16.00 10.52
C VAL A 805 8.96 -15.70 10.01
N ASP A 806 7.95 -15.80 10.86
CA ASP A 806 6.54 -15.75 10.48
C ASP A 806 6.08 -14.34 10.10
N GLU A 807 6.64 -13.30 10.72
CA GLU A 807 6.33 -11.91 10.41
C GLU A 807 7.30 -11.25 9.42
N PHE A 808 8.30 -12.00 8.93
CA PHE A 808 9.39 -11.46 8.09
C PHE A 808 10.06 -10.21 8.70
N VAL A 809 10.32 -10.24 10.01
CA VAL A 809 10.91 -9.10 10.75
C VAL A 809 12.22 -8.64 10.12
N ILE A 810 13.09 -9.61 9.80
CA ILE A 810 14.38 -9.35 9.18
C ILE A 810 14.18 -8.60 7.85
N GLN A 811 13.42 -9.19 6.93
CA GLN A 811 13.20 -8.62 5.60
C GLN A 811 12.56 -7.23 5.69
N ARG A 812 11.47 -7.07 6.45
CA ARG A 812 10.78 -5.76 6.52
C ARG A 812 11.63 -4.67 7.18
N SER A 813 12.54 -5.03 8.08
CA SER A 813 13.40 -4.07 8.78
C SER A 813 14.53 -3.54 7.90
N ILE A 814 15.08 -4.35 6.99
CA ILE A 814 16.24 -3.98 6.17
C ILE A 814 15.85 -3.49 4.77
N SER A 815 14.76 -4.02 4.17
CA SER A 815 14.41 -3.72 2.78
C SER A 815 14.08 -2.24 2.52
N PHE A 816 13.69 -1.50 3.56
CA PHE A 816 13.31 -0.10 3.45
C PHE A 816 14.14 0.84 4.34
N SER A 817 15.19 0.34 5.01
CA SER A 817 15.97 1.14 5.96
C SER A 817 16.91 2.15 5.30
N ASN A 818 17.37 1.88 4.07
CA ASN A 818 18.28 2.77 3.33
C ASN A 818 17.54 3.95 2.68
N ALA A 819 17.09 4.88 3.52
CA ALA A 819 16.32 6.06 3.11
C ALA A 819 17.05 6.96 2.09
N CYS A 820 18.39 6.94 2.03
CA CYS A 820 19.16 7.83 1.16
C CYS A 820 18.94 7.55 -0.33
N ILE A 821 18.67 6.29 -0.71
CA ILE A 821 18.34 5.91 -2.08
C ILE A 821 16.96 6.46 -2.46
N GLY A 822 15.99 6.35 -1.55
CA GLY A 822 14.67 6.95 -1.73
C GLY A 822 14.74 8.47 -1.88
N ASN A 823 15.58 9.12 -1.06
CA ASN A 823 15.81 10.56 -1.14
C ASN A 823 16.40 10.98 -2.49
N HIS A 824 17.39 10.23 -3.00
CA HIS A 824 17.98 10.50 -4.31
C HIS A 824 16.98 10.28 -5.45
N ARG A 825 16.18 9.22 -5.41
CA ARG A 825 15.14 8.96 -6.42
C ARG A 825 14.06 10.05 -6.46
N LEU A 826 13.74 10.69 -5.33
CA LEU A 826 12.71 11.73 -5.24
C LEU A 826 13.23 13.15 -5.50
N PHE A 827 14.40 13.51 -4.94
CA PHE A 827 14.91 14.88 -4.95
C PHE A 827 16.24 15.04 -5.70
N GLY A 828 16.74 13.99 -6.36
CA GLY A 828 18.03 13.99 -7.08
C GLY A 828 19.26 14.04 -6.17
N THR A 829 19.09 14.02 -4.85
CA THR A 829 20.19 14.11 -3.86
C THR A 829 20.01 13.08 -2.75
N HIS A 830 21.09 12.45 -2.30
CA HIS A 830 21.02 11.48 -1.20
C HIS A 830 20.73 12.15 0.15
N ALA A 831 21.13 13.42 0.31
CA ALA A 831 20.99 14.20 1.53
C ALA A 831 20.57 15.63 1.18
N SER A 832 19.50 16.11 1.82
CA SER A 832 18.99 17.46 1.60
C SER A 832 19.74 18.49 2.43
N THR A 833 20.32 19.51 1.78
CA THR A 833 21.11 20.56 2.43
C THR A 833 20.50 21.93 2.19
N ILE A 834 20.75 22.90 3.08
CA ILE A 834 20.33 24.30 2.86
C ILE A 834 20.94 24.86 1.57
N ALA A 835 22.17 24.48 1.25
CA ALA A 835 22.82 24.85 -0.01
C ALA A 835 22.01 24.40 -1.25
N GLY A 836 21.36 23.23 -1.19
CA GLY A 836 20.46 22.76 -2.25
C GLY A 836 19.22 23.63 -2.46
N LEU A 837 18.80 24.40 -1.43
CA LEU A 837 17.68 25.33 -1.46
C LEU A 837 18.11 26.80 -1.61
N GLN A 838 19.41 27.07 -1.80
CA GLN A 838 19.95 28.43 -1.83
C GLN A 838 19.34 29.30 -2.95
N PHE A 839 18.83 28.69 -4.02
CA PHE A 839 18.12 29.41 -5.10
C PHE A 839 16.82 30.10 -4.64
N LEU A 840 16.28 29.72 -3.47
CA LEU A 840 15.15 30.38 -2.82
C LEU A 840 15.58 31.54 -1.91
N SER A 841 16.85 31.65 -1.54
CA SER A 841 17.34 32.71 -0.64
C SER A 841 17.89 33.90 -1.42
N GLU A 842 17.59 35.13 -0.99
CA GLU A 842 18.08 36.37 -1.60
C GLU A 842 18.92 37.20 -0.63
N ARG A 843 18.57 37.15 0.66
CA ARG A 843 19.17 37.89 1.76
C ARG A 843 19.62 36.94 2.86
N GLU A 844 20.62 37.39 3.60
CA GLU A 844 21.08 36.72 4.82
C GLU A 844 20.77 37.59 6.04
N TYR A 845 20.14 36.98 7.05
CA TYR A 845 19.73 37.61 8.30
C TYR A 845 20.61 37.06 9.42
N GLN A 846 21.76 37.68 9.65
CA GLN A 846 22.70 37.27 10.69
C GLN A 846 22.07 37.43 12.08
N LEU A 847 22.28 36.45 12.97
CA LEU A 847 21.81 36.52 14.36
C LEU A 847 22.45 37.73 15.07
N LYS A 848 21.63 38.71 15.46
CA LYS A 848 22.13 39.87 16.22
C LYS A 848 22.35 39.54 17.70
N SER A 849 23.25 40.29 18.34
CA SER A 849 23.54 40.16 19.77
C SER A 849 22.40 40.62 20.68
N ASP A 850 21.57 41.54 20.19
CA ASP A 850 20.39 42.09 20.85
C ASP A 850 19.09 41.38 20.43
N ALA A 851 19.22 40.23 19.76
CA ALA A 851 18.07 39.43 19.36
C ALA A 851 17.21 39.04 20.57
N PRO A 852 15.87 39.13 20.45
CA PRO A 852 14.97 38.83 21.55
C PRO A 852 15.09 37.36 21.95
N THR A 853 15.21 37.11 23.25
CA THR A 853 15.05 35.76 23.79
C THR A 853 13.58 35.58 24.16
N VAL A 854 12.90 34.65 23.49
CA VAL A 854 11.50 34.31 23.84
C VAL A 854 11.50 33.74 25.25
N ILE A 855 10.72 34.33 26.16
CA ILE A 855 10.55 33.79 27.50
C ILE A 855 9.76 32.49 27.34
N ARG A 856 10.46 31.37 27.45
CA ARG A 856 9.87 30.04 27.53
C ARG A 856 9.11 29.98 28.85
N GLY A 857 7.87 30.47 28.86
CA GLY A 857 7.10 30.63 30.08
C GLY A 857 7.13 29.35 30.91
N ALA A 858 7.46 29.47 32.20
CA ALA A 858 7.33 28.41 33.20
C ALA A 858 5.84 28.08 33.50
N PHE A 859 4.96 28.22 32.51
CA PHE A 859 3.58 27.80 32.61
C PHE A 859 3.51 26.32 32.24
N LEU A 860 3.24 25.53 33.29
CA LEU A 860 2.79 24.13 33.30
C LEU A 860 3.84 23.05 33.66
N ASP A 861 4.54 23.23 34.79
CA ASP A 861 4.85 22.08 35.68
C ASP A 861 3.64 21.70 36.58
N GLU A 862 2.55 22.49 36.58
CA GLU A 862 1.41 22.32 37.50
C GLU A 862 0.07 21.95 36.85
N ARG A 863 0.06 21.45 35.61
CA ARG A 863 -1.08 20.66 35.11
C ARG A 863 -0.63 19.26 34.70
N ARG A 864 -0.30 18.42 35.68
CA ARG A 864 -0.89 17.08 35.72
C ARG A 864 -2.38 17.28 36.08
N GLY A 865 -3.11 17.93 35.17
CA GLY A 865 -4.53 18.19 35.32
C GLY A 865 -5.28 16.94 34.88
N GLU A 866 -6.13 16.46 35.77
CA GLU A 866 -7.22 15.54 35.49
C GLU A 866 -7.98 16.02 34.22
N ASP A 867 -7.69 15.38 33.08
CA ASP A 867 -8.52 15.18 31.89
C ASP A 867 -7.67 15.14 30.61
N GLU A 868 -7.16 13.95 30.28
CA GLU A 868 -7.62 13.22 29.10
C GLU A 868 -7.95 11.82 29.59
N GLY A 869 -9.16 11.33 29.30
CA GLY A 869 -9.80 10.22 30.02
C GLY A 869 -8.90 9.01 30.19
N PHE A 870 -9.07 8.30 31.32
CA PHE A 870 -8.52 6.96 31.60
C PHE A 870 -8.08 6.28 30.30
N THR A 871 -6.81 6.39 29.96
CA THR A 871 -6.24 5.66 28.84
C THR A 871 -6.30 4.21 29.28
N ASP A 872 -7.13 3.46 28.56
CA ASP A 872 -7.28 2.02 28.75
C ASP A 872 -5.88 1.40 28.91
N PRO A 873 -5.57 0.69 30.00
CA PRO A 873 -4.31 -0.01 30.19
C PRO A 873 -3.91 -0.88 28.97
N GLU A 874 -4.88 -1.29 28.16
CA GLU A 874 -4.67 -2.00 26.90
C GLU A 874 -4.07 -1.12 25.78
N LYS A 875 -4.45 0.15 25.65
CA LYS A 875 -3.88 1.09 24.63
C LYS A 875 -2.41 1.44 24.89
N ILE A 876 -1.97 1.36 26.15
CA ILE A 876 -0.59 1.66 26.60
C ILE A 876 0.42 0.63 26.06
N VAL A 877 -0.04 -0.61 25.83
CA VAL A 877 0.81 -1.72 25.36
C VAL A 877 1.24 -1.55 23.90
N GLN A 878 0.64 -0.61 23.17
CA GLN A 878 0.86 -0.39 21.74
C GLN A 878 1.96 0.65 21.42
N SER A 879 2.80 1.05 22.38
CA SER A 879 3.96 1.93 22.13
C SER A 879 5.18 1.58 22.98
N HIS A 880 6.38 1.68 22.39
CA HIS A 880 7.65 1.48 23.09
C HIS A 880 7.89 2.51 24.20
N ARG A 881 7.26 3.70 24.13
CA ARG A 881 7.33 4.75 25.16
C ARG A 881 6.44 4.47 26.38
N GLY A 882 5.51 3.51 26.27
CA GLY A 882 4.73 3.00 27.39
C GLY A 882 5.55 2.15 28.35
N TYR A 883 6.77 1.77 27.97
CA TYR A 883 7.72 1.03 28.80
C TYR A 883 8.79 1.95 29.36
N VAL A 884 9.24 1.66 30.56
CA VAL A 884 10.33 2.38 31.24
C VAL A 884 11.27 1.34 31.86
N VAL A 885 12.56 1.43 31.53
CA VAL A 885 13.57 0.55 32.11
C VAL A 885 14.39 1.33 33.13
N GLU A 886 14.32 0.90 34.38
CA GLU A 886 14.96 1.55 35.52
C GLU A 886 15.84 0.52 36.24
N SER A 887 17.14 0.52 35.95
CA SER A 887 18.06 -0.52 36.43
C SER A 887 19.39 0.06 36.89
N ILE A 888 19.90 -0.47 38.00
CA ILE A 888 21.28 -0.23 38.47
C ILE A 888 22.20 -1.43 38.21
N ILE A 889 21.65 -2.51 37.66
CA ILE A 889 22.37 -3.76 37.39
C ILE A 889 22.80 -3.74 35.93
N ASN A 890 24.11 -3.61 35.71
CA ASN A 890 24.72 -3.93 34.43
C ASN A 890 24.84 -5.46 34.31
N LEU A 891 23.92 -6.08 33.56
CA LEU A 891 23.81 -7.54 33.49
C LEU A 891 25.16 -8.19 33.09
N HIS A 892 25.78 -7.67 32.03
CA HIS A 892 27.06 -8.11 31.47
C HIS A 892 28.20 -8.11 32.50
N LEU A 893 28.39 -6.99 33.22
CA LEU A 893 29.43 -6.90 34.26
C LEU A 893 29.13 -7.86 35.42
N TRP A 894 27.88 -7.98 35.85
CA TRP A 894 27.52 -8.86 36.95
C TRP A 894 27.71 -10.35 36.63
N ASP A 895 27.35 -10.78 35.42
CA ASP A 895 27.52 -12.17 35.01
C ASP A 895 29.01 -12.52 34.88
N ARG A 896 29.82 -11.60 34.32
CA ARG A 896 31.28 -11.77 34.26
C ARG A 896 31.95 -11.71 35.63
N ALA A 897 31.52 -10.83 36.52
CA ALA A 897 32.07 -10.71 37.87
C ALA A 897 31.80 -11.96 38.72
N GLY A 898 30.69 -12.66 38.46
CA GLY A 898 30.34 -13.91 39.13
C GLY A 898 30.08 -13.73 40.61
N TRP A 899 29.06 -12.94 40.97
CA TRP A 899 28.65 -12.76 42.37
C TRP A 899 28.33 -14.11 43.03
N ASN A 900 29.01 -14.43 44.13
CA ASN A 900 28.94 -15.75 44.76
C ASN A 900 28.82 -15.75 46.29
N GLY A 901 28.81 -14.58 46.94
CA GLY A 901 28.65 -14.52 48.39
C GLY A 901 28.39 -13.13 48.97
N ILE A 902 28.05 -13.13 50.25
CA ILE A 902 28.02 -11.94 51.10
C ILE A 902 28.87 -12.23 52.32
N MET A 903 29.66 -11.24 52.73
CA MET A 903 30.47 -11.29 53.93
C MET A 903 30.16 -10.09 54.81
N PHE A 904 30.13 -10.33 56.12
CA PHE A 904 29.94 -9.30 57.13
C PHE A 904 31.26 -9.11 57.90
N ALA A 905 31.67 -7.86 58.09
CA ALA A 905 32.88 -7.53 58.84
C ALA A 905 32.63 -6.35 59.79
N GLY A 906 33.33 -6.33 60.92
CA GLY A 906 33.29 -5.26 61.91
C GLY A 906 34.69 -4.81 62.32
N TYR A 907 34.89 -3.50 62.47
CA TYR A 907 36.16 -2.89 62.87
C TYR A 907 36.12 -2.36 64.32
N GLY A 908 35.20 -2.90 65.14
CA GLY A 908 34.94 -2.45 66.51
C GLY A 908 33.95 -1.28 66.60
N PRO A 909 33.62 -0.82 67.82
CA PRO A 909 32.47 0.06 68.08
C PRO A 909 32.59 1.48 67.52
N ALA A 910 33.77 1.90 67.05
CA ALA A 910 34.02 3.22 66.50
C ALA A 910 33.68 3.37 65.01
N TYR A 911 33.39 2.26 64.30
CA TYR A 911 33.19 2.24 62.86
C TYR A 911 31.86 1.58 62.48
N PRO A 912 31.19 2.01 61.39
CA PRO A 912 30.04 1.30 60.86
C PRO A 912 30.39 -0.14 60.47
N PRO A 913 29.46 -1.11 60.62
CA PRO A 913 29.67 -2.47 60.12
C PRO A 913 29.76 -2.47 58.58
N MET A 914 30.36 -3.53 58.02
CA MET A 914 30.56 -3.69 56.58
C MET A 914 29.79 -4.89 56.05
N LEU A 915 29.10 -4.68 54.92
CA LEU A 915 28.52 -5.70 54.06
C LEU A 915 29.32 -5.73 52.77
N ALA A 916 30.05 -6.82 52.55
CA ALA A 916 30.85 -7.01 51.35
C ALA A 916 30.21 -8.01 50.39
N LEU A 917 30.11 -7.65 49.12
CA LEU A 917 29.67 -8.55 48.05
C LEU A 917 30.88 -9.29 47.50
N ILE A 918 30.86 -10.62 47.56
CA ILE A 918 31.98 -11.47 47.13
C ILE A 918 31.80 -11.83 45.65
N PHE A 919 32.81 -11.53 44.85
CA PHE A 919 32.87 -11.84 43.42
C PHE A 919 34.02 -12.79 43.10
N ARG A 920 34.00 -13.38 41.90
CA ARG A 920 35.07 -14.24 41.38
C ARG A 920 36.13 -13.44 40.62
N ASP A 921 35.72 -12.41 39.89
CA ASP A 921 36.62 -11.58 39.08
C ASP A 921 36.80 -10.20 39.72
N GLU A 922 38.02 -9.93 40.21
CA GLU A 922 38.38 -8.67 40.89
C GLU A 922 38.15 -7.45 40.01
N GLN A 923 38.65 -7.47 38.77
CA GLN A 923 38.63 -6.31 37.89
C GLN A 923 37.20 -5.88 37.57
N THR A 924 36.34 -6.84 37.22
CA THR A 924 34.94 -6.58 36.89
C THR A 924 34.13 -6.18 38.12
N ALA A 925 34.41 -6.77 39.30
CA ALA A 925 33.79 -6.34 40.56
C ALA A 925 34.11 -4.89 40.90
N CYS A 926 35.38 -4.48 40.74
CA CYS A 926 35.81 -3.10 40.89
C CYS A 926 35.08 -2.18 39.88
N SER A 927 34.92 -2.58 38.63
CA SER A 927 34.17 -1.82 37.62
C SER A 927 32.70 -1.59 38.01
N ILE A 928 32.01 -2.58 38.58
CA ILE A 928 30.62 -2.43 39.06
C ILE A 928 30.53 -1.32 40.10
N PHE A 929 31.40 -1.35 41.11
CA PHE A 929 31.38 -0.39 42.20
C PHE A 929 31.88 1.00 41.78
N SER A 930 32.86 1.08 40.90
CA SER A 930 33.26 2.36 40.28
C SER A 930 32.08 2.99 39.55
N GLY A 931 31.37 2.23 38.71
CA GLY A 931 30.18 2.74 38.01
C GLY A 931 29.05 3.17 38.95
N TRP A 932 28.83 2.46 40.06
CA TRP A 932 27.89 2.89 41.09
C TRP A 932 28.35 4.16 41.81
N ARG A 933 29.64 4.33 42.07
CA ARG A 933 30.17 5.56 42.67
C ARG A 933 30.11 6.74 41.72
N ASP A 934 30.29 6.53 40.42
CA ASP A 934 30.14 7.58 39.42
C ASP A 934 28.67 8.05 39.35
N LYS A 935 27.71 7.11 39.46
CA LYS A 935 26.27 7.42 39.42
C LYS A 935 25.71 7.96 40.74
N PHE A 936 26.11 7.41 41.88
CA PHE A 936 25.49 7.67 43.19
C PHE A 936 26.43 8.32 44.22
N GLY A 937 27.71 8.46 43.90
CA GLY A 937 28.76 8.96 44.80
C GLY A 937 29.26 7.90 45.80
N SER A 938 30.19 8.30 46.66
CA SER A 938 30.67 7.46 47.79
C SER A 938 29.65 7.32 48.92
N ARG A 939 28.52 8.01 48.84
CA ARG A 939 27.40 7.92 49.78
C ARG A 939 26.10 7.93 48.99
N ASP A 940 25.36 6.83 49.08
CA ASP A 940 24.05 6.70 48.45
C ASP A 940 23.00 7.48 49.27
N LYS A 941 22.83 8.77 48.92
CA LYS A 941 21.98 9.71 49.67
C LYS A 941 20.49 9.47 49.42
N GLU A 942 20.13 9.16 48.18
CA GLU A 942 18.74 8.95 47.73
C GLU A 942 18.28 7.49 47.91
N ASP A 943 19.14 6.64 48.49
CA ASP A 943 18.88 5.21 48.65
C ASP A 943 18.59 4.50 47.33
N ALA A 944 19.29 4.85 46.26
CA ALA A 944 19.06 4.31 44.92
C ALA A 944 19.40 2.81 44.83
N ILE A 945 20.36 2.32 45.64
CA ILE A 945 20.77 0.91 45.66
C ILE A 945 19.95 0.17 46.72
N ARG A 946 18.94 -0.60 46.31
CA ARG A 946 18.16 -1.43 47.22
C ARG A 946 18.92 -2.71 47.53
N ILE A 947 19.17 -2.97 48.82
CA ILE A 947 19.67 -4.27 49.32
C ILE A 947 18.63 -4.85 50.26
N ALA A 948 18.04 -5.97 49.85
CA ALA A 948 17.07 -6.71 50.64
C ALA A 948 17.62 -8.07 51.06
N LEU A 949 17.40 -8.44 52.33
CA LEU A 949 17.74 -9.74 52.91
C LEU A 949 16.45 -10.41 53.35
N LEU A 950 15.99 -11.40 52.58
CA LEU A 950 14.77 -12.16 52.85
C LEU A 950 15.10 -13.40 53.68
N ARG A 951 14.60 -13.45 54.92
CA ARG A 951 14.74 -14.61 55.83
C ARG A 951 13.57 -15.57 55.67
N GLY A 952 13.74 -16.82 56.12
CA GLY A 952 12.66 -17.81 56.09
C GLY A 952 12.32 -18.31 54.67
N VAL A 953 13.26 -18.26 53.73
CA VAL A 953 13.07 -18.78 52.36
C VAL A 953 13.06 -20.31 52.29
N ASP A 954 13.54 -20.99 53.34
CA ASP A 954 13.49 -22.44 53.52
C ASP A 954 13.12 -22.80 54.97
N ALA A 955 11.96 -23.40 55.18
CA ALA A 955 11.46 -23.81 56.49
C ALA A 955 12.29 -24.96 57.11
N GLN A 956 13.01 -25.75 56.31
CA GLN A 956 13.91 -26.79 56.83
C GLN A 956 15.22 -26.20 57.35
N HIS A 957 15.62 -25.04 56.83
CA HIS A 957 16.87 -24.37 57.19
C HIS A 957 16.62 -22.89 57.50
N PRO A 958 16.10 -22.55 58.69
CA PRO A 958 15.72 -21.17 59.04
C PRO A 958 16.85 -20.13 58.97
N SER A 959 18.12 -20.56 59.03
CA SER A 959 19.29 -19.67 58.86
C SER A 959 19.55 -19.28 57.41
N HIS A 960 18.92 -19.94 56.43
CA HIS A 960 19.04 -19.57 55.02
C HIS A 960 18.29 -18.27 54.75
N TYR A 961 18.92 -17.40 53.98
CA TYR A 961 18.34 -16.14 53.55
C TYR A 961 18.68 -15.87 52.10
N ARG A 962 17.86 -15.06 51.43
CA ARG A 962 18.12 -14.63 50.06
C ARG A 962 18.41 -13.15 50.03
N ALA A 963 19.58 -12.80 49.51
CA ALA A 963 19.91 -11.43 49.21
C ALA A 963 19.40 -11.04 47.83
N SER A 964 18.80 -9.86 47.73
CA SER A 964 18.35 -9.24 46.49
C SER A 964 18.93 -7.84 46.36
N ILE A 965 19.47 -7.53 45.19
CA ILE A 965 20.05 -6.23 44.84
C ILE A 965 19.32 -5.71 43.61
N SER A 966 18.74 -4.52 43.72
CA SER A 966 17.95 -3.89 42.66
C SER A 966 17.95 -2.36 42.81
N LYS A 967 17.34 -1.64 41.86
CA LYS A 967 17.12 -0.20 42.00
C LYS A 967 16.01 0.03 43.01
N ASN A 968 16.17 0.91 43.99
CA ASN A 968 15.05 1.30 44.84
C ASN A 968 14.10 2.21 44.05
N PHE A 969 12.79 1.94 44.11
CA PHE A 969 11.78 2.84 43.56
C PHE A 969 10.54 2.83 44.47
N ASP A 970 9.98 4.00 44.72
CA ASP A 970 8.72 4.20 45.45
C ASP A 970 7.72 4.86 44.50
N PRO A 971 6.70 4.13 44.01
CA PRO A 971 5.75 4.65 43.04
C PRO A 971 5.06 5.96 43.45
N LYS A 972 4.90 6.19 44.77
CA LYS A 972 4.23 7.39 45.30
C LYS A 972 5.17 8.57 45.46
N LYS A 973 6.44 8.34 45.83
CA LYS A 973 7.44 9.41 45.98
C LYS A 973 8.07 9.82 44.67
N ASP A 974 8.26 8.86 43.75
CA ASP A 974 8.94 9.09 42.49
C ASP A 974 8.00 9.62 41.39
N GLY A 975 6.72 9.83 41.73
CA GLY A 975 5.73 10.38 40.82
C GLY A 975 5.55 9.54 39.55
N LEU A 976 5.75 8.22 39.66
CA LEU A 976 5.71 7.28 38.55
C LEU A 976 4.35 7.34 37.87
N ASP A 977 4.39 7.36 36.54
CA ASP A 977 3.19 7.35 35.72
C ASP A 977 2.52 5.97 35.83
N PRO A 978 1.32 5.85 36.46
CA PRO A 978 0.64 4.57 36.58
C PRO A 978 0.23 4.01 35.21
N SER A 979 0.26 4.84 34.16
CA SER A 979 0.00 4.45 32.78
C SER A 979 1.25 3.88 32.09
N LYS A 980 2.32 3.49 32.80
CA LYS A 980 3.53 2.91 32.20
C LYS A 980 3.91 1.57 32.83
N LYS A 981 4.54 0.71 32.02
CA LYS A 981 5.11 -0.56 32.48
C LYS A 981 6.58 -0.40 32.81
N PHE A 982 6.94 -0.69 34.05
CA PHE A 982 8.31 -0.58 34.55
C PHE A 982 9.02 -1.94 34.48
N MET A 983 10.25 -1.93 33.98
CA MET A 983 11.15 -3.07 33.98
C MET A 983 12.41 -2.75 34.77
N GLN A 984 12.90 -3.71 35.54
CA GLN A 984 14.18 -3.60 36.24
C GLN A 984 14.89 -4.96 36.26
N ALA A 985 16.22 -4.93 36.25
CA ALA A 985 17.02 -6.11 36.54
C ALA A 985 17.31 -6.18 38.05
N SER A 986 17.24 -7.39 38.60
CA SER A 986 17.58 -7.68 39.99
C SER A 986 18.55 -8.85 40.06
N ARG A 987 19.57 -8.75 40.91
CA ARG A 987 20.48 -9.87 41.20
C ARG A 987 20.11 -10.49 42.54
N MET A 988 20.07 -11.81 42.57
CA MET A 988 19.63 -12.56 43.74
C MET A 988 20.59 -13.70 44.04
N LEU A 989 20.92 -13.88 45.31
CA LEU A 989 21.78 -14.97 45.78
C LEU A 989 21.19 -15.57 47.06
N THR A 990 21.04 -16.90 47.08
CA THR A 990 20.63 -17.62 48.29
C THR A 990 21.88 -17.97 49.09
N MET A 991 21.94 -17.48 50.33
CA MET A 991 23.01 -17.78 51.28
C MET A 991 22.57 -18.95 52.15
N THR A 992 23.46 -19.93 52.31
CA THR A 992 23.20 -21.17 53.06
C THR A 992 24.12 -21.32 54.28
N PRO A 993 24.13 -20.35 55.22
CA PRO A 993 25.02 -20.42 56.37
C PRO A 993 24.53 -21.48 57.37
N PRO A 994 25.46 -22.13 58.11
CA PRO A 994 25.12 -23.15 59.10
C PRO A 994 24.40 -22.58 60.35
N ASN A 995 24.47 -21.27 60.57
CA ASN A 995 23.75 -20.53 61.63
C ASN A 995 23.63 -19.04 61.24
N SER A 996 22.83 -18.28 61.99
CA SER A 996 22.56 -16.85 61.72
C SER A 996 23.53 -15.88 62.39
N ASN A 997 24.51 -16.36 63.17
CA ASN A 997 25.35 -15.51 64.06
C ASN A 997 25.98 -14.31 63.34
N ASN A 998 26.53 -14.51 62.13
CA ASN A 998 27.19 -13.44 61.38
C ASN A 998 26.19 -12.36 60.92
N LEU A 999 25.02 -12.78 60.44
CA LEU A 999 23.96 -11.87 60.02
C LEU A 999 23.38 -11.14 61.23
N ASP A 1000 23.06 -11.86 62.31
CA ASP A 1000 22.48 -11.27 63.52
C ASP A 1000 23.43 -10.26 64.18
N THR A 1001 24.74 -10.56 64.21
CA THR A 1001 25.76 -9.62 64.71
C THR A 1001 25.81 -8.36 63.84
N PHE A 1002 25.83 -8.51 62.51
CA PHE A 1002 25.80 -7.37 61.59
C PHE A 1002 24.52 -6.52 61.75
N LEU A 1003 23.36 -7.16 61.90
CA LEU A 1003 22.09 -6.46 62.08
C LEU A 1003 22.05 -5.69 63.40
N SER A 1004 22.57 -6.26 64.50
CA SER A 1004 22.72 -5.58 65.78
C SER A 1004 23.64 -4.36 65.67
N ASP A 1005 24.79 -4.50 65.00
CA ASP A 1005 25.70 -3.38 64.77
C ASP A 1005 25.06 -2.30 63.88
N PHE A 1006 24.31 -2.70 62.84
CA PHE A 1006 23.61 -1.78 61.97
C PHE A 1006 22.49 -1.03 62.70
N GLU A 1007 21.73 -1.69 63.58
CA GLU A 1007 20.70 -1.07 64.40
C GLU A 1007 21.31 -0.02 65.36
N GLU A 1008 22.49 -0.27 65.91
CA GLU A 1008 23.18 0.71 66.76
C GLU A 1008 23.71 1.90 65.95
N LYS A 1009 24.31 1.65 64.77
CA LYS A 1009 25.02 2.69 63.98
C LYS A 1009 24.15 3.41 62.94
N GLN A 1010 22.99 2.86 62.59
CA GLN A 1010 22.05 3.38 61.58
C GLN A 1010 22.68 3.62 60.19
N CYS A 1011 23.81 2.94 59.91
CA CYS A 1011 24.51 2.96 58.63
C CYS A 1011 25.48 1.77 58.52
N PHE A 1012 25.87 1.42 57.30
CA PHE A 1012 26.86 0.38 57.02
C PHE A 1012 27.69 0.73 55.77
N ILE A 1013 28.83 0.09 55.62
CA ILE A 1013 29.72 0.21 54.46
C ILE A 1013 29.41 -0.94 53.49
N LEU A 1014 29.03 -0.62 52.25
CA LEU A 1014 28.91 -1.57 51.16
C LEU A 1014 30.23 -1.61 50.38
N ALA A 1015 30.84 -2.78 50.18
CA ALA A 1015 32.12 -2.90 49.47
C ALA A 1015 32.16 -4.13 48.54
N PRO A 1016 32.97 -4.12 47.46
CA PRO A 1016 33.31 -5.35 46.75
C PRO A 1016 34.40 -6.11 47.50
N ALA A 1017 34.38 -7.43 47.38
CA ALA A 1017 35.42 -8.32 47.87
C ALA A 1017 35.66 -9.50 46.94
N VAL A 1018 36.84 -10.09 47.03
CA VAL A 1018 37.18 -11.39 46.43
C VAL A 1018 37.79 -12.30 47.49
N LEU A 1019 37.77 -13.61 47.24
CA LEU A 1019 38.47 -14.59 48.07
C LEU A 1019 39.81 -14.92 47.42
N GLY A 1020 40.90 -14.80 48.17
CA GLY A 1020 42.23 -15.23 47.76
C GLY A 1020 42.35 -16.75 47.64
N PRO A 1021 43.49 -17.26 47.16
CA PRO A 1021 43.70 -18.69 46.92
C PRO A 1021 43.53 -19.58 48.15
N GLU A 1022 43.79 -19.06 49.37
CA GLU A 1022 43.62 -19.79 50.62
C GLU A 1022 42.28 -19.46 51.33
N GLY A 1023 41.39 -18.71 50.66
CA GLY A 1023 40.09 -18.31 51.19
C GLY A 1023 40.13 -17.04 52.06
N GLU A 1024 41.25 -16.33 52.09
CA GLU A 1024 41.37 -15.04 52.77
C GLU A 1024 40.57 -13.95 52.04
N PRO A 1025 39.74 -13.17 52.75
CA PRO A 1025 38.96 -12.11 52.13
C PRO A 1025 39.82 -10.88 51.82
N GLN A 1026 39.79 -10.43 50.57
CA GLN A 1026 40.35 -9.16 50.15
C GLN A 1026 39.23 -8.15 49.90
N PHE A 1027 39.20 -7.08 50.70
CA PHE A 1027 38.20 -6.00 50.60
C PHE A 1027 38.75 -4.82 49.82
N PHE A 1028 37.96 -4.26 48.91
CA PHE A 1028 38.33 -3.06 48.16
C PHE A 1028 37.64 -1.83 48.76
N THR A 1029 38.11 -1.42 49.93
CA THR A 1029 37.50 -0.34 50.72
C THR A 1029 37.52 1.02 50.02
N ASP A 1030 38.48 1.23 49.12
CA ASP A 1030 38.57 2.46 48.33
C ASP A 1030 37.36 2.67 47.44
N LEU A 1031 36.65 1.60 47.05
CA LEU A 1031 35.43 1.62 46.24
C LEU A 1031 34.14 1.49 47.06
N SER A 1032 34.24 1.62 48.39
CA SER A 1032 33.08 1.45 49.25
C SER A 1032 32.05 2.57 49.14
N ILE A 1033 30.80 2.23 49.45
CA ILE A 1033 29.64 3.13 49.44
C ILE A 1033 29.00 3.12 50.82
N LEU A 1034 28.84 4.30 51.43
CA LEU A 1034 28.12 4.42 52.70
C LEU A 1034 26.61 4.31 52.47
N LYS A 1035 25.98 3.34 53.13
CA LYS A 1035 24.54 3.05 53.07
C LYS A 1035 23.85 3.33 54.41
N ARG A 1036 22.58 3.74 54.33
CA ARG A 1036 21.72 3.99 55.51
C ARG A 1036 20.49 3.10 55.59
N MET A 1037 19.98 2.64 54.45
CA MET A 1037 18.84 1.74 54.41
C MET A 1037 19.31 0.32 54.06
N LEU A 1038 18.74 -0.65 54.77
CA LEU A 1038 18.84 -2.07 54.53
C LEU A 1038 17.46 -2.66 54.76
N TYR A 1039 16.97 -3.49 53.84
CA TYR A 1039 15.63 -4.05 53.91
C TYR A 1039 15.70 -5.50 54.39
N VAL A 1040 15.46 -5.73 55.68
CA VAL A 1040 15.40 -7.09 56.24
C VAL A 1040 13.94 -7.48 56.37
N ARG A 1041 13.54 -8.58 55.72
CA ARG A 1041 12.13 -8.98 55.63
C ARG A 1041 11.97 -10.48 55.81
N GLU A 1042 10.82 -10.89 56.34
CA GLU A 1042 10.46 -12.30 56.33
C GLU A 1042 9.80 -12.64 55.00
N ALA A 1043 10.18 -13.77 54.41
CA ALA A 1043 9.69 -14.18 53.10
C ALA A 1043 8.16 -14.38 53.06
N TRP A 1044 7.51 -14.67 54.19
CA TRP A 1044 6.05 -14.80 54.27
C TRP A 1044 5.30 -13.46 54.14
N GLU A 1045 5.96 -12.33 54.34
CA GLU A 1045 5.36 -10.98 54.25
C GLU A 1045 5.32 -10.41 52.83
N VAL A 1046 5.97 -11.08 51.87
CA VAL A 1046 6.17 -10.56 50.50
C VAL A 1046 5.02 -11.01 49.58
N GLY A 1047 4.28 -10.04 49.03
CA GLY A 1047 3.10 -10.28 48.17
C GLY A 1047 3.30 -9.99 46.68
N VAL A 1048 2.21 -10.09 45.89
CA VAL A 1048 2.22 -9.96 44.42
C VAL A 1048 2.71 -8.60 43.91
N HIS A 1049 2.38 -7.52 44.62
CA HIS A 1049 2.74 -6.14 44.24
C HIS A 1049 4.00 -5.64 44.94
N ASP A 1050 4.74 -6.54 45.59
CA ASP A 1050 5.94 -6.19 46.33
C ASP A 1050 7.18 -6.22 45.43
N GLN A 1051 8.05 -5.22 45.53
CA GLN A 1051 9.30 -5.15 44.77
C GLN A 1051 10.22 -6.35 45.07
N ASP A 1052 10.22 -6.84 46.30
CA ASP A 1052 11.01 -8.01 46.70
C ASP A 1052 10.34 -9.33 46.27
N GLY A 1053 9.14 -9.27 45.66
CA GLY A 1053 8.42 -10.42 45.13
C GLY A 1053 9.24 -11.22 44.12
N MET A 1054 10.08 -10.56 43.31
CA MET A 1054 11.01 -11.23 42.39
C MET A 1054 12.02 -12.14 43.10
N ALA A 1055 12.38 -11.83 44.35
CA ALA A 1055 13.33 -12.62 45.12
C ALA A 1055 12.81 -14.01 45.48
N LEU A 1056 11.50 -14.22 45.59
CA LEU A 1056 10.92 -15.54 45.88
C LEU A 1056 10.84 -16.41 44.62
N ARG A 1057 11.12 -17.70 44.74
CA ARG A 1057 11.03 -18.69 43.65
C ARG A 1057 9.81 -19.57 43.85
N SER A 1058 9.20 -20.05 42.77
CA SER A 1058 7.97 -20.86 42.81
C SER A 1058 8.07 -22.15 43.64
N ASP A 1059 9.29 -22.63 43.85
CA ASP A 1059 9.67 -23.86 44.55
C ASP A 1059 10.25 -23.60 45.94
N ASP A 1060 10.30 -22.36 46.41
CA ASP A 1060 10.73 -22.06 47.78
C ASP A 1060 9.79 -22.68 48.82
N ASN A 1061 10.37 -23.21 49.89
CA ASN A 1061 9.66 -23.75 51.04
C ASN A 1061 9.57 -22.68 52.14
N ILE A 1062 8.69 -21.70 51.99
CA ILE A 1062 8.64 -20.52 52.87
C ILE A 1062 8.29 -20.89 54.31
N LEU A 1063 9.07 -20.40 55.28
CA LEU A 1063 8.80 -20.51 56.71
C LEU A 1063 7.69 -19.54 57.11
N VAL A 1064 6.53 -20.07 57.52
CA VAL A 1064 5.40 -19.28 58.02
C VAL A 1064 5.26 -19.52 59.54
N PRO A 1065 5.27 -18.46 60.37
CA PRO A 1065 5.07 -18.59 61.81
C PRO A 1065 3.72 -19.19 62.19
N ASP A 1066 3.68 -19.92 63.31
CA ASP A 1066 2.45 -20.49 63.86
C ASP A 1066 1.42 -19.38 64.16
N GLY A 1067 0.20 -19.52 63.62
CA GLY A 1067 -0.92 -18.58 63.85
C GLY A 1067 -1.17 -17.56 62.74
N ILE A 1068 -0.39 -17.57 61.65
CA ILE A 1068 -0.64 -16.73 60.47
C ILE A 1068 -1.45 -17.51 59.42
N GLU A 1069 -2.70 -17.10 59.19
CA GLU A 1069 -3.56 -17.64 58.15
C GLU A 1069 -3.46 -16.79 56.86
N ASN A 1070 -3.28 -17.42 55.71
CA ASN A 1070 -3.19 -16.78 54.37
C ASN A 1070 -2.13 -15.66 54.24
N PRO A 1071 -0.83 -15.96 54.45
CA PRO A 1071 0.24 -14.99 54.21
C PRO A 1071 0.27 -14.51 52.74
N PRO A 1072 0.63 -13.24 52.47
CA PRO A 1072 0.70 -12.66 51.12
C PRO A 1072 1.55 -13.47 50.13
N CYS A 1073 2.56 -14.18 50.62
CA CYS A 1073 3.45 -14.98 49.78
C CYS A 1073 2.72 -16.13 49.08
N PHE A 1074 1.61 -16.65 49.62
CA PHE A 1074 0.89 -17.77 48.99
C PHE A 1074 0.25 -17.37 47.66
N GLU A 1075 -0.35 -16.19 47.58
CA GLU A 1075 -0.91 -15.66 46.33
C GLU A 1075 0.19 -15.44 45.28
N LEU A 1076 1.33 -14.89 45.68
CA LEU A 1076 2.50 -14.70 44.80
C LEU A 1076 3.05 -16.05 44.30
N MET A 1077 3.15 -17.05 45.16
CA MET A 1077 3.64 -18.38 44.81
C MET A 1077 2.66 -19.10 43.89
N GLU A 1078 1.36 -18.97 44.13
CA GLU A 1078 0.33 -19.51 43.25
C GLU A 1078 0.33 -18.81 41.89
N LEU A 1079 0.46 -17.48 41.84
CA LEU A 1079 0.63 -16.74 40.58
C LEU A 1079 1.85 -17.23 39.82
N LYS A 1080 3.00 -17.41 40.49
CA LYS A 1080 4.22 -17.93 39.87
C LYS A 1080 4.08 -19.37 39.39
N LYS A 1081 3.34 -20.22 40.12
CA LYS A 1081 3.01 -21.59 39.71
C LYS A 1081 2.03 -21.61 38.54
N ARG A 1082 0.94 -20.85 38.55
CA ARG A 1082 0.00 -20.71 37.42
C ARG A 1082 0.71 -20.16 36.20
N LEU A 1083 1.55 -19.14 36.37
CA LEU A 1083 2.38 -18.65 35.30
C LEU A 1083 3.30 -19.75 34.79
N ARG A 1084 3.76 -20.70 35.62
CA ARG A 1084 4.60 -21.87 35.27
C ARG A 1084 3.83 -23.08 34.73
N GLU A 1085 2.54 -23.20 35.00
CA GLU A 1085 1.65 -24.33 34.64
C GLU A 1085 0.75 -24.02 33.43
N ALA A 1086 0.41 -22.74 33.21
CA ALA A 1086 -0.17 -22.26 31.96
C ALA A 1086 0.88 -22.13 30.83
N ARG A 1087 2.14 -22.48 31.13
CA ARG A 1087 3.27 -22.63 30.21
C ARG A 1087 3.25 -24.00 29.54
#